data_AF-A0A0W0ZIK1-F1
#
_entry.id   AF-A0A0W0ZIK1-F1
#
_cell.length_a   1.000
_cell.length_b   1.000
_cell.length_c   1.000
_cell.angle_alpha   90.00
_cell.angle_beta   90.00
_cell.angle_gamma   90.00
#
_symmetry.space_group_name_H-M   'P 1'
#
loop_
_entity.id
_entity.type
_entity.pdbx_description
1 polymer ?
#
loop_
_entity_poly.entity_id
_entity_poly.type
_entity_poly.pdbx_seq_one_letter_code
_entity_poly.pdbx_strand_id
1 'polypeptide(L)'
;MPTLPGLVFLQAYPPEQIWRLFVDGRFWSKENGWHGYESREKGSINAALESLCSMALYVDKAGEKFELNVDLIKDIHKRCGRKVEELEEKSPGEIRTDEPVSFGIPASRASIKGIEEFLRLFFLIEGGASFGPGIAGSFGPKFDIDYLKGLTVEKIPELAKKIYEDMCAYGHNNTNHFYLAVRANVGVYLEAITQSYNKEIKAANTLDDKLLVIAKHIRQYEVLHPFKDANGRTFVNNLLNILLMQQGLPPATFYEPNVFDLYSTEELAVVIKEAIFNTLEIIEQNKKGVPLYGYSATMEDNKQFIGMLDSPSYHEIRELDVSRLDVESMHRETQKCLASLDEAYPLHRGAIYLSEPHGVKELVSAYASQINQRIEQGAPPIYVGKTPIHLAAMMRNIVMVDELIAKKADLSIQDYDGKTALHHAAESGNMQIMGKVLTAILSRDDALTILNIKDNEGKTAFHYAAEYGSPELIGALTSTDVIQINEPDNKGSSAITLAYKNYKLDVFEKLLASGAEISPALLKEVMDRKDKDALVKILAKNKQLLLSKEVFEIALYIGSTSLVKQFLHAGMDINIPITKEGGTALVLATNTGNIKLAGYLLRKGADTRILDIHGGTLLHHVYYTKAEHREELTSKILKKDPGLINIPNKVGRPPLYSAVSLKDFNMMRLLLAHGAKIDFEDADGNNALHIAFIGTPNISMIQEILSCDSTLLHKRNQAGRNPFHHALSELSHYSKKEEAKFLQLCDYLLKEKVDLNTKDVKGKTVLDVALSKNHYHLCVKLMKGGAQTSIASVAEFLEGATTNSISEHPKTFKKKLGKMLDKNPLIAMAQLNDLYIQIKKNHIKTPKDFAPQGGLSFFKGKSEDSRSHELVLSVLKELYDAKLKLLLDSYQGQSEDFEKKHRVIDENLKFLIKNQEILKKKERPTTQIVEGEHYGIKW
;
A
#
# COMPACT_ATOMS: atom_id res chain seq x y z
N MET A 1 8.10 2.56 -52.64
CA MET A 1 6.77 2.16 -52.11
C MET A 1 6.63 2.70 -50.69
N PRO A 2 5.43 2.93 -50.13
CA PRO A 2 5.32 3.30 -48.71
C PRO A 2 5.95 2.21 -47.84
N THR A 3 6.60 2.61 -46.75
CA THR A 3 7.32 1.68 -45.87
C THR A 3 6.33 0.89 -45.02
N LEU A 4 5.14 1.45 -44.76
CA LEU A 4 4.03 0.80 -44.07
C LEU A 4 2.77 0.75 -44.96
N PRO A 5 2.71 -0.16 -45.96
CA PRO A 5 1.54 -0.25 -46.84
C PRO A 5 0.24 -0.53 -46.07
N GLY A 6 0.29 -1.24 -44.93
CA GLY A 6 -0.87 -1.55 -44.10
C GLY A 6 -1.53 -0.35 -43.42
N LEU A 7 -0.93 0.85 -43.46
CA LEU A 7 -1.56 2.10 -42.99
C LEU A 7 -2.92 2.35 -43.63
N VAL A 8 -3.17 1.84 -44.84
CA VAL A 8 -4.46 1.95 -45.52
C VAL A 8 -5.61 1.35 -44.69
N PHE A 9 -5.36 0.29 -43.93
CA PHE A 9 -6.39 -0.30 -43.06
C PHE A 9 -6.65 0.55 -41.82
N LEU A 10 -5.61 1.17 -41.26
CA LEU A 10 -5.75 2.10 -40.14
C LEU A 10 -6.49 3.37 -40.59
N GLN A 11 -6.24 3.85 -41.82
CA GLN A 11 -7.01 4.91 -42.45
C GLN A 11 -8.46 4.50 -42.69
N ALA A 12 -8.73 3.27 -43.15
CA ALA A 12 -10.07 2.76 -43.40
C ALA A 12 -10.88 2.46 -42.13
N TYR A 13 -10.22 2.33 -40.98
CA TYR A 13 -10.86 2.01 -39.70
C TYR A 13 -11.88 3.10 -39.30
N PRO A 14 -13.11 2.75 -38.87
CA PRO A 14 -14.11 3.73 -38.45
C PRO A 14 -13.65 4.56 -37.25
N PRO A 15 -13.62 5.91 -37.34
CA PRO A 15 -13.14 6.76 -36.24
C PRO A 15 -13.90 6.57 -34.92
N GLU A 16 -15.21 6.35 -34.98
CA GLU A 16 -16.06 6.08 -33.83
C GLU A 16 -15.78 4.74 -33.13
N GLN A 17 -15.03 3.84 -33.77
CA GLN A 17 -14.72 2.51 -33.25
C GLN A 17 -13.22 2.26 -33.03
N ILE A 18 -12.34 3.24 -33.32
CA ILE A 18 -10.87 3.07 -33.29
C ILE A 18 -10.33 2.63 -31.92
N TRP A 19 -11.04 2.92 -30.84
CA TRP A 19 -10.71 2.48 -29.48
C TRP A 19 -10.63 0.94 -29.35
N ARG A 20 -11.33 0.18 -30.21
CA ARG A 20 -11.31 -1.29 -30.21
C ARG A 20 -9.92 -1.88 -30.47
N LEU A 21 -9.01 -1.13 -31.10
CA LEU A 21 -7.61 -1.55 -31.27
C LEU A 21 -6.84 -1.65 -29.94
N PHE A 22 -7.31 -0.99 -28.89
CA PHE A 22 -6.60 -0.89 -27.60
C PHE A 22 -7.38 -1.51 -26.44
N VAL A 23 -8.72 -1.52 -26.53
CA VAL A 23 -9.59 -2.09 -25.50
C VAL A 23 -9.90 -3.54 -25.85
N ASP A 24 -9.52 -4.49 -25.00
CA ASP A 24 -9.75 -5.92 -25.21
C ASP A 24 -11.24 -6.25 -25.44
N GLY A 25 -11.53 -7.07 -26.47
CA GLY A 25 -12.88 -7.50 -26.83
C GLY A 25 -13.70 -8.11 -25.70
N ARG A 26 -13.04 -8.80 -24.76
CA ARG A 26 -13.66 -9.39 -23.57
C ARG A 26 -14.33 -8.37 -22.63
N PHE A 27 -13.93 -7.09 -22.69
CA PHE A 27 -14.49 -6.04 -21.85
C PHE A 27 -15.70 -5.35 -22.47
N TRP A 28 -15.86 -5.38 -23.80
CA TRP A 28 -16.80 -4.50 -24.49
C TRP A 28 -18.25 -4.65 -23.97
N SER A 29 -18.74 -5.88 -23.82
CA SER A 29 -20.11 -6.09 -23.34
C SER A 29 -20.29 -5.82 -21.84
N LYS A 30 -19.23 -5.90 -21.03
CA LYS A 30 -19.29 -5.84 -19.56
C LYS A 30 -19.00 -4.45 -19.01
N GLU A 31 -18.15 -3.71 -19.71
CA GLU A 31 -17.64 -2.41 -19.31
C GLU A 31 -18.13 -1.26 -20.21
N ASN A 32 -19.21 -1.51 -20.97
CA ASN A 32 -19.81 -0.57 -21.91
C ASN A 32 -18.78 -0.02 -22.92
N GLY A 33 -18.13 -0.92 -23.66
CA GLY A 33 -17.14 -0.57 -24.66
C GLY A 33 -15.87 0.01 -24.04
N TRP A 34 -15.58 1.27 -24.36
CA TRP A 34 -14.35 1.96 -23.93
C TRP A 34 -14.45 2.61 -22.54
N HIS A 35 -15.66 2.76 -21.98
CA HIS A 35 -15.87 3.51 -20.73
C HIS A 35 -15.09 2.92 -19.54
N GLY A 36 -15.14 1.61 -19.33
CA GLY A 36 -14.40 0.99 -18.22
C GLY A 36 -12.89 1.15 -18.36
N TYR A 37 -12.35 0.99 -19.56
CA TYR A 37 -10.92 1.19 -19.83
C TYR A 37 -10.47 2.64 -19.54
N GLU A 38 -11.22 3.62 -20.05
CA GLU A 38 -10.96 5.05 -19.82
C GLU A 38 -11.17 5.47 -18.36
N SER A 39 -12.07 4.80 -17.63
CA SER A 39 -12.29 5.06 -16.20
C SER A 39 -11.16 4.56 -15.30
N ARG A 40 -10.43 3.52 -15.74
CA ARG A 40 -9.27 2.97 -15.03
C ARG A 40 -8.06 3.89 -15.19
N GLU A 41 -7.74 4.26 -16.43
CA GLU A 41 -6.62 5.14 -16.76
C GLU A 41 -7.08 6.22 -17.74
N LYS A 42 -7.49 7.38 -17.23
CA LYS A 42 -8.03 8.47 -18.05
C LYS A 42 -6.97 8.99 -19.03
N GLY A 43 -7.33 9.10 -20.32
CA GLY A 43 -6.46 9.52 -21.41
C GLY A 43 -5.62 8.40 -22.03
N SER A 44 -5.68 7.17 -21.48
CA SER A 44 -4.85 6.04 -21.93
C SER A 44 -5.13 5.62 -23.37
N ILE A 45 -6.39 5.69 -23.83
CA ILE A 45 -6.76 5.36 -25.21
C ILE A 45 -6.13 6.36 -26.18
N ASN A 46 -6.24 7.66 -25.90
CA ASN A 46 -5.62 8.71 -26.73
C ASN A 46 -4.09 8.61 -26.73
N ALA A 47 -3.46 8.33 -25.58
CA ALA A 47 -2.02 8.13 -25.50
C ALA A 47 -1.56 6.91 -26.32
N ALA A 48 -2.28 5.79 -26.24
CA ALA A 48 -1.98 4.59 -27.02
C ALA A 48 -2.18 4.81 -28.53
N LEU A 49 -3.26 5.48 -28.93
CA LEU A 49 -3.53 5.84 -30.33
C LEU A 49 -2.46 6.79 -30.88
N GLU A 50 -2.12 7.84 -30.13
CA GLU A 50 -1.10 8.81 -30.54
C GLU A 50 0.29 8.15 -30.60
N SER A 51 0.60 7.24 -29.68
CA SER A 51 1.82 6.43 -29.74
C SER A 51 1.88 5.63 -31.04
N LEU A 52 0.84 4.85 -31.36
CA LEU A 52 0.81 4.01 -32.55
C LEU A 52 0.92 4.86 -33.83
N CYS A 53 0.09 5.89 -33.95
CA CYS A 53 0.02 6.72 -35.14
C CYS A 53 1.30 7.55 -35.35
N SER A 54 1.83 8.17 -34.29
CA SER A 54 3.05 8.98 -34.42
C SER A 54 4.28 8.13 -34.77
N MET A 55 4.35 6.90 -34.26
CA MET A 55 5.42 5.96 -34.59
C MET A 55 5.25 5.35 -35.98
N ALA A 56 4.03 5.04 -36.41
CA ALA A 56 3.76 4.62 -37.77
C ALA A 56 4.18 5.70 -38.78
N LEU A 57 3.84 6.98 -38.56
CA LEU A 57 4.28 8.08 -39.41
C LEU A 57 5.80 8.27 -39.41
N TYR A 58 6.46 8.10 -38.26
CA TYR A 58 7.91 8.16 -38.16
C TYR A 58 8.58 7.07 -39.02
N VAL A 59 8.10 5.83 -38.91
CA VAL A 59 8.60 4.69 -39.68
C VAL A 59 8.32 4.84 -41.17
N ASP A 60 7.13 5.32 -41.54
CA ASP A 60 6.80 5.54 -42.96
C ASP A 60 7.70 6.60 -43.60
N LYS A 61 7.98 7.70 -42.87
CA LYS A 61 8.90 8.78 -43.29
C LYS A 61 10.37 8.35 -43.32
N ALA A 62 10.77 7.32 -42.58
CA ALA A 62 12.16 6.83 -42.55
C ALA A 62 12.59 6.12 -43.85
N GLY A 63 11.65 5.69 -44.69
CA GLY A 63 11.90 5.10 -46.01
C GLY A 63 12.25 3.60 -46.01
N GLU A 64 12.55 3.05 -47.20
CA GLU A 64 12.59 1.60 -47.52
C GLU A 64 13.59 0.72 -46.74
N LYS A 65 14.36 1.25 -45.78
CA LYS A 65 15.37 0.52 -44.98
C LYS A 65 15.10 0.50 -43.47
N PHE A 66 13.84 0.51 -43.05
CA PHE A 66 13.50 0.43 -41.64
C PHE A 66 13.93 -0.90 -41.01
N GLU A 67 14.79 -0.84 -39.99
CA GLU A 67 15.17 -1.95 -39.12
C GLU A 67 14.77 -1.62 -37.68
N LEU A 68 14.25 -2.63 -36.96
CA LEU A 68 13.83 -2.46 -35.58
C LEU A 68 15.07 -2.24 -34.70
N ASN A 69 15.02 -1.27 -33.80
CA ASN A 69 16.08 -1.02 -32.82
C ASN A 69 15.48 -0.72 -31.44
N VAL A 70 16.28 -0.84 -30.40
CA VAL A 70 15.84 -0.67 -29.01
C VAL A 70 15.44 0.77 -28.69
N ASP A 71 16.01 1.78 -29.37
CA ASP A 71 15.61 3.17 -29.15
C ASP A 71 14.19 3.45 -29.64
N LEU A 72 13.76 2.85 -30.77
CA LEU A 72 12.37 2.92 -31.18
C LEU A 72 11.44 2.27 -30.15
N ILE A 73 11.82 1.10 -29.61
CA ILE A 73 11.04 0.41 -28.57
C ILE A 73 10.87 1.33 -27.33
N LYS A 74 11.95 1.98 -26.90
CA LYS A 74 11.93 2.94 -25.79
C LYS A 74 11.07 4.16 -26.12
N ASP A 75 11.11 4.66 -27.36
CA ASP A 75 10.28 5.79 -27.80
C ASP A 75 8.79 5.43 -27.86
N ILE A 76 8.42 4.23 -28.31
CA ILE A 76 7.06 3.71 -28.22
C ILE A 76 6.61 3.68 -26.76
N HIS A 77 7.40 3.08 -25.88
CA HIS A 77 7.06 2.99 -24.45
C HIS A 77 6.91 4.37 -23.81
N LYS A 78 7.83 5.30 -24.11
CA LYS A 78 7.77 6.69 -23.62
C LYS A 78 6.48 7.39 -24.03
N ARG A 79 6.00 7.14 -25.25
CA ARG A 79 4.75 7.75 -25.78
C ARG A 79 3.51 7.10 -25.18
N CYS A 80 3.53 5.79 -24.89
CA CYS A 80 2.45 5.10 -24.20
C CYS A 80 2.17 5.67 -22.79
N GLY A 81 3.17 6.27 -22.13
CA GLY A 81 3.04 6.89 -20.81
C GLY A 81 2.72 8.40 -20.79
N ARG A 82 2.66 9.06 -21.95
CA ARG A 82 2.52 10.52 -22.03
C ARG A 82 1.11 10.98 -21.62
N LYS A 83 0.99 11.97 -20.72
CA LYS A 83 -0.29 12.50 -20.21
C LYS A 83 -1.13 11.45 -19.44
N VAL A 84 -0.51 10.37 -18.96
CA VAL A 84 -1.14 9.38 -18.08
C VAL A 84 -0.45 9.46 -16.72
N GLU A 85 -1.09 10.12 -15.75
CA GLU A 85 -0.51 10.48 -14.44
C GLU A 85 0.16 9.27 -13.75
N GLU A 86 -0.49 8.10 -13.78
CA GLU A 86 -0.01 6.86 -13.16
C GLU A 86 1.27 6.27 -13.80
N LEU A 87 1.53 6.60 -15.07
CA LEU A 87 2.69 6.09 -15.82
C LEU A 87 3.85 7.08 -15.81
N GLU A 88 3.60 8.39 -15.70
CA GLU A 88 4.64 9.41 -15.65
C GLU A 88 5.56 9.24 -14.43
N GLU A 89 5.03 8.71 -13.32
CA GLU A 89 5.80 8.40 -12.10
C GLU A 89 6.73 7.18 -12.24
N LYS A 90 6.62 6.38 -13.32
CA LYS A 90 7.36 5.12 -13.52
C LYS A 90 8.53 5.22 -14.51
N SER A 91 9.07 6.42 -14.73
CA SER A 91 10.16 6.70 -15.69
C SER A 91 9.88 6.14 -17.11
N PRO A 92 8.89 6.66 -17.85
CA PRO A 92 8.56 6.18 -19.19
C PRO A 92 9.75 6.17 -20.15
N GLY A 93 10.08 4.99 -20.67
CA GLY A 93 11.11 4.78 -21.69
C GLY A 93 12.46 4.31 -21.14
N GLU A 94 12.58 4.14 -19.82
CA GLU A 94 13.76 3.55 -19.18
C GLU A 94 13.59 2.04 -19.01
N ILE A 95 14.59 1.28 -19.45
CA ILE A 95 14.66 -0.18 -19.26
C ILE A 95 14.98 -0.47 -17.80
N ARG A 96 14.30 -1.43 -17.17
CA ARG A 96 14.58 -1.82 -15.79
C ARG A 96 15.95 -2.46 -15.65
N THR A 97 16.56 -2.27 -14.49
CA THR A 97 17.86 -2.86 -14.15
C THR A 97 17.69 -4.08 -13.24
N ASP A 98 17.20 -3.87 -12.03
CA ASP A 98 17.10 -4.87 -10.95
C ASP A 98 15.73 -4.87 -10.26
N GLU A 99 14.84 -3.97 -10.69
CA GLU A 99 13.50 -3.82 -10.15
C GLU A 99 12.64 -5.06 -10.41
N PRO A 100 11.99 -5.63 -9.37
CA PRO A 100 11.14 -6.79 -9.53
C PRO A 100 9.81 -6.39 -10.18
N VAL A 101 9.46 -7.05 -11.29
CA VAL A 101 8.13 -6.97 -11.90
C VAL A 101 7.56 -8.38 -12.00
N SER A 102 6.34 -8.56 -11.51
CA SER A 102 5.69 -9.86 -11.45
C SER A 102 4.20 -9.75 -11.65
N PHE A 103 3.61 -10.79 -12.23
CA PHE A 103 2.17 -10.90 -12.42
C PHE A 103 1.75 -12.37 -12.36
N GLY A 104 0.45 -12.58 -12.18
CA GLY A 104 -0.14 -13.91 -12.14
C GLY A 104 -0.77 -14.26 -13.49
N ILE A 105 -0.65 -15.53 -13.91
CA ILE A 105 -1.14 -16.01 -15.20
C ILE A 105 -2.17 -17.13 -14.97
N PRO A 106 -3.43 -16.98 -15.40
CA PRO A 106 -4.46 -18.01 -15.28
C PRO A 106 -4.32 -19.08 -16.39
N ALA A 107 -4.98 -20.23 -16.22
CA ALA A 107 -4.95 -21.32 -17.19
C ALA A 107 -5.56 -20.93 -18.55
N SER A 108 -6.51 -19.99 -18.58
CA SER A 108 -7.14 -19.45 -19.79
C SER A 108 -6.19 -18.66 -20.70
N ARG A 109 -5.01 -18.31 -20.18
CA ARG A 109 -3.94 -17.60 -20.92
C ARG A 109 -2.70 -18.46 -21.11
N ALA A 110 -2.84 -19.77 -20.95
CA ALA A 110 -1.77 -20.73 -21.11
C ALA A 110 -2.17 -21.88 -22.03
N SER A 111 -1.16 -22.50 -22.63
CA SER A 111 -1.26 -23.75 -23.37
C SER A 111 -0.10 -24.65 -22.97
N ILE A 112 -0.25 -25.95 -23.16
CA ILE A 112 0.82 -26.92 -22.85
C ILE A 112 2.06 -26.60 -23.70
N LYS A 113 1.88 -26.40 -25.02
CA LYS A 113 2.97 -26.04 -25.92
C LYS A 113 3.62 -24.70 -25.56
N GLY A 114 2.83 -23.71 -25.17
CA GLY A 114 3.35 -22.40 -24.78
C GLY A 114 4.13 -22.44 -23.46
N ILE A 115 3.71 -23.24 -22.49
CA ILE A 115 4.49 -23.52 -21.27
C ILE A 115 5.80 -24.22 -21.64
N GLU A 116 5.79 -25.20 -22.55
CA GLU A 116 7.02 -25.83 -23.03
C GLU A 116 7.98 -24.81 -23.66
N GLU A 117 7.50 -23.95 -24.56
CA GLU A 117 8.31 -22.89 -25.17
C GLU A 117 8.81 -21.88 -24.14
N PHE A 118 7.99 -21.51 -23.15
CA PHE A 118 8.38 -20.62 -22.05
C PHE A 118 9.55 -21.20 -21.25
N LEU A 119 9.42 -22.44 -20.79
CA LEU A 119 10.44 -23.13 -20.00
C LEU A 119 11.77 -23.35 -20.76
N ARG A 120 11.75 -23.30 -22.10
CA ARG A 120 12.94 -23.41 -22.96
C ARG A 120 13.67 -22.08 -23.19
N LEU A 121 13.11 -20.94 -22.78
CA LEU A 121 13.76 -19.64 -22.92
C LEU A 121 14.96 -19.52 -21.96
N PHE A 122 16.16 -19.75 -22.48
CA PHE A 122 17.38 -19.78 -21.68
C PHE A 122 17.63 -18.50 -20.88
N PHE A 123 17.27 -17.32 -21.43
CA PHE A 123 17.46 -16.04 -20.76
C PHE A 123 16.63 -15.90 -19.47
N LEU A 124 15.56 -16.71 -19.28
CA LEU A 124 14.80 -16.72 -18.03
C LEU A 124 15.61 -17.34 -16.89
N ILE A 125 16.30 -18.44 -17.18
CA ILE A 125 17.12 -19.17 -16.20
C ILE A 125 18.36 -18.34 -15.84
N GLU A 126 19.09 -17.86 -16.86
CA GLU A 126 20.30 -17.05 -16.66
C GLU A 126 19.98 -15.69 -16.01
N GLY A 127 18.87 -15.07 -16.41
CA GLY A 127 18.40 -13.79 -15.92
C GLY A 127 17.80 -13.82 -14.50
N GLY A 128 17.72 -15.00 -13.87
CA GLY A 128 17.21 -15.16 -12.51
C GLY A 128 15.72 -14.90 -12.36
N ALA A 129 14.93 -15.23 -13.39
CA ALA A 129 13.47 -15.21 -13.29
C ALA A 129 12.95 -16.36 -12.41
N SER A 130 11.72 -16.23 -11.93
CA SER A 130 11.03 -17.28 -11.16
C SER A 130 9.63 -17.53 -11.70
N PHE A 131 9.20 -18.79 -11.76
CA PHE A 131 7.87 -19.16 -12.24
C PHE A 131 7.34 -20.39 -11.49
N GLY A 132 6.10 -20.32 -11.02
CA GLY A 132 5.45 -21.46 -10.38
C GLY A 132 4.23 -21.08 -9.52
N PRO A 133 3.65 -22.07 -8.82
CA PRO A 133 2.50 -21.85 -7.96
C PRO A 133 2.89 -21.04 -6.71
N GLY A 134 1.96 -20.26 -6.20
CA GLY A 134 2.15 -19.50 -4.98
C GLY A 134 0.97 -18.59 -4.63
N ILE A 135 1.25 -17.60 -3.78
CA ILE A 135 0.28 -16.58 -3.37
C ILE A 135 0.81 -15.17 -3.62
N ALA A 136 -0.09 -14.24 -3.94
CA ALA A 136 0.24 -12.82 -4.06
C ALA A 136 0.63 -12.24 -2.69
N GLY A 137 1.69 -11.43 -2.64
CA GLY A 137 2.17 -10.74 -1.45
C GLY A 137 2.38 -9.25 -1.69
N SER A 138 2.50 -8.46 -0.60
CA SER A 138 2.61 -7.00 -0.67
C SER A 138 3.85 -6.47 -1.40
N PHE A 139 4.88 -7.30 -1.59
CA PHE A 139 6.13 -6.94 -2.27
C PHE A 139 6.46 -7.87 -3.47
N GLY A 140 5.48 -8.67 -3.92
CA GLY A 140 5.66 -9.70 -4.94
C GLY A 140 5.15 -11.07 -4.49
N PRO A 141 5.13 -12.06 -5.42
CA PRO A 141 4.62 -13.40 -5.15
C PRO A 141 5.53 -14.18 -4.19
N LYS A 142 4.91 -15.02 -3.36
CA LYS A 142 5.60 -16.05 -2.56
C LYS A 142 5.38 -17.40 -3.24
N PHE A 143 6.45 -17.94 -3.82
CA PHE A 143 6.43 -19.20 -4.54
C PHE A 143 6.47 -20.40 -3.59
N ASP A 144 5.58 -21.37 -3.81
CA ASP A 144 5.66 -22.69 -3.17
C ASP A 144 6.73 -23.53 -3.88
N ILE A 145 6.77 -23.44 -5.21
CA ILE A 145 7.73 -24.11 -6.10
C ILE A 145 8.19 -23.09 -7.15
N ASP A 146 9.47 -23.11 -7.47
CA ASP A 146 10.04 -22.34 -8.58
C ASP A 146 10.58 -23.32 -9.64
N TYR A 147 9.84 -23.47 -10.73
CA TYR A 147 10.11 -24.47 -11.78
C TYR A 147 11.38 -24.18 -12.58
N LEU A 148 11.89 -22.95 -12.56
CA LEU A 148 13.12 -22.58 -13.27
C LEU A 148 14.38 -23.02 -12.51
N LYS A 149 14.28 -23.28 -11.21
CA LYS A 149 15.41 -23.74 -10.38
C LYS A 149 15.69 -25.23 -10.59
N GLY A 150 16.86 -25.54 -11.13
CA GLY A 150 17.28 -26.94 -11.36
C GLY A 150 16.52 -27.63 -12.50
N LEU A 151 15.95 -26.85 -13.43
CA LEU A 151 15.22 -27.35 -14.59
C LEU A 151 16.18 -28.08 -15.55
N THR A 152 15.81 -29.30 -15.95
CA THR A 152 16.50 -30.07 -16.99
C THR A 152 15.61 -30.18 -18.23
N VAL A 153 16.21 -30.06 -19.42
CA VAL A 153 15.49 -29.95 -20.70
C VAL A 153 14.60 -31.16 -20.97
N GLU A 154 15.01 -32.35 -20.50
CA GLU A 154 14.31 -33.62 -20.69
C GLU A 154 12.97 -33.68 -19.95
N LYS A 155 12.81 -32.91 -18.86
CA LYS A 155 11.60 -32.92 -18.02
C LYS A 155 10.54 -31.92 -18.50
N ILE A 156 10.89 -31.01 -19.41
CA ILE A 156 10.02 -29.90 -19.82
C ILE A 156 8.66 -30.39 -20.35
N PRO A 157 8.55 -31.41 -21.24
CA PRO A 157 7.25 -31.79 -21.79
C PRO A 157 6.27 -32.32 -20.74
N GLU A 158 6.73 -33.24 -19.87
CA GLU A 158 5.90 -33.77 -18.78
C GLU A 158 5.55 -32.69 -17.75
N LEU A 159 6.51 -31.81 -17.44
CA LEU A 159 6.30 -30.71 -16.51
C LEU A 159 5.29 -29.70 -17.05
N ALA A 160 5.34 -29.35 -18.34
CA ALA A 160 4.41 -28.40 -18.94
C ALA A 160 2.95 -28.88 -18.87
N LYS A 161 2.72 -30.16 -19.15
CA LYS A 161 1.39 -30.78 -19.00
C LYS A 161 0.93 -30.72 -17.54
N LYS A 162 1.80 -31.09 -16.60
CA LYS A 162 1.47 -31.04 -15.16
C LYS A 162 1.15 -29.61 -14.70
N ILE A 163 1.94 -28.62 -15.11
CA ILE A 163 1.70 -27.21 -14.78
C ILE A 163 0.32 -26.79 -15.29
N TYR A 164 -0.02 -27.11 -16.54
CA TYR A 164 -1.32 -26.77 -17.10
C TYR A 164 -2.48 -27.43 -16.32
N GLU A 165 -2.34 -28.71 -15.96
CA GLU A 165 -3.32 -29.43 -15.12
C GLU A 165 -3.47 -28.77 -13.74
N ASP A 166 -2.37 -28.39 -13.09
CA ASP A 166 -2.37 -27.70 -11.79
C ASP A 166 -3.00 -26.30 -11.89
N MET A 167 -2.79 -25.58 -13.00
CA MET A 167 -3.45 -24.29 -13.27
C MET A 167 -4.96 -24.50 -13.45
N CYS A 168 -5.38 -25.47 -14.27
CA CYS A 168 -6.78 -25.79 -14.52
C CYS A 168 -7.52 -26.25 -13.25
N ALA A 169 -6.89 -27.08 -12.42
CA ALA A 169 -7.48 -27.60 -11.18
C ALA A 169 -7.81 -26.49 -10.15
N TYR A 170 -7.09 -25.38 -10.18
CA TYR A 170 -7.37 -24.21 -9.34
C TYR A 170 -8.52 -23.34 -9.87
N GLY A 171 -8.80 -23.43 -11.17
CA GLY A 171 -9.86 -22.71 -11.86
C GLY A 171 -9.32 -22.01 -13.11
N HIS A 172 -10.03 -22.16 -14.22
CA HIS A 172 -9.52 -21.76 -15.53
C HIS A 172 -9.17 -20.26 -15.66
N ASN A 173 -10.02 -19.38 -15.14
CA ASN A 173 -9.77 -17.94 -15.04
C ASN A 173 -9.19 -17.48 -13.69
N ASN A 174 -8.99 -18.39 -12.75
CA ASN A 174 -8.35 -18.09 -11.47
C ASN A 174 -6.84 -18.23 -11.59
N THR A 175 -6.12 -17.53 -10.72
CA THR A 175 -4.65 -17.48 -10.78
C THR A 175 -4.03 -18.09 -9.53
N ASN A 176 -3.28 -19.17 -9.70
CA ASN A 176 -2.37 -19.75 -8.70
C ASN A 176 -0.90 -19.68 -9.12
N HIS A 177 -0.60 -19.51 -10.40
CA HIS A 177 0.77 -19.45 -10.92
C HIS A 177 1.18 -18.00 -11.15
N PHE A 178 2.37 -17.66 -10.66
CA PHE A 178 2.95 -16.35 -10.78
C PHE A 178 4.25 -16.42 -11.58
N TYR A 179 4.56 -15.32 -12.26
CA TYR A 179 5.82 -15.12 -12.95
C TYR A 179 6.49 -13.86 -12.40
N LEU A 180 7.75 -13.99 -11.98
CA LEU A 180 8.63 -12.88 -11.63
C LEU A 180 9.69 -12.76 -12.73
N ALA A 181 9.66 -11.64 -13.43
CA ALA A 181 10.51 -11.40 -14.59
C ALA A 181 12.00 -11.37 -14.23
N VAL A 182 12.83 -11.52 -15.27
CA VAL A 182 14.30 -11.43 -15.23
C VAL A 182 14.77 -10.18 -14.47
N ARG A 183 15.86 -10.26 -13.69
CA ARG A 183 16.35 -9.14 -12.87
C ARG A 183 17.78 -8.71 -13.19
N ALA A 184 18.40 -9.32 -14.19
CA ALA A 184 19.75 -9.01 -14.64
C ALA A 184 19.81 -8.99 -16.16
N ASN A 185 20.69 -8.15 -16.72
CA ASN A 185 21.00 -8.11 -18.16
C ASN A 185 19.80 -7.83 -19.08
N VAL A 186 18.75 -7.18 -18.57
CA VAL A 186 17.49 -6.93 -19.29
C VAL A 186 17.72 -6.21 -20.62
N GLY A 187 18.51 -5.13 -20.62
CA GLY A 187 18.85 -4.40 -21.84
C GLY A 187 19.65 -5.23 -22.84
N VAL A 188 20.49 -6.16 -22.37
CA VAL A 188 21.28 -7.05 -23.23
C VAL A 188 20.37 -8.07 -23.92
N TYR A 189 19.44 -8.68 -23.18
CA TYR A 189 18.46 -9.60 -23.76
C TYR A 189 17.52 -8.88 -24.73
N LEU A 190 17.08 -7.66 -24.41
CA LEU A 190 16.23 -6.85 -25.29
C LEU A 190 16.92 -6.57 -26.63
N GLU A 191 18.20 -6.19 -26.61
CA GLU A 191 19.01 -5.97 -27.81
C GLU A 191 19.21 -7.27 -28.60
N ALA A 192 19.50 -8.38 -27.93
CA ALA A 192 19.69 -9.69 -28.57
C ALA A 192 18.43 -10.20 -29.28
N ILE A 193 17.25 -10.06 -28.66
CA ILE A 193 15.96 -10.38 -29.26
C ILE A 193 15.74 -9.49 -30.50
N THR A 194 16.04 -8.20 -30.39
CA THR A 194 15.90 -7.23 -31.51
C THR A 194 16.76 -7.59 -32.71
N GLN A 195 18.01 -7.97 -32.49
CA GLN A 195 18.90 -8.43 -33.54
C GLN A 195 18.42 -9.75 -34.17
N SER A 196 17.91 -10.67 -33.35
CA SER A 196 17.34 -11.94 -33.83
C SER A 196 16.11 -11.71 -34.71
N TYR A 197 15.23 -10.79 -34.34
CA TYR A 197 14.07 -10.39 -35.16
C TYR A 197 14.51 -9.90 -36.54
N ASN A 198 15.40 -8.90 -36.60
CA ASN A 198 15.86 -8.32 -37.87
C ASN A 198 16.54 -9.35 -38.77
N LYS A 199 17.21 -10.35 -38.19
CA LYS A 199 17.83 -11.45 -38.94
C LYS A 199 16.78 -12.41 -39.50
N GLU A 200 15.84 -12.86 -38.66
CA GLU A 200 14.84 -13.86 -39.04
C GLU A 200 13.79 -13.30 -40.01
N ILE A 201 13.37 -12.05 -39.83
CA ILE A 201 12.34 -11.44 -40.70
C ILE A 201 12.84 -11.26 -42.14
N LYS A 202 14.15 -11.05 -42.32
CA LYS A 202 14.80 -11.00 -43.65
C LYS A 202 14.90 -12.37 -44.32
N ALA A 203 14.93 -13.45 -43.53
CA ALA A 203 14.99 -14.82 -44.03
C ALA A 203 13.60 -15.42 -44.31
N ALA A 204 12.53 -14.81 -43.78
CA ALA A 204 11.16 -15.25 -43.97
C ALA A 204 10.64 -14.91 -45.38
N ASN A 205 10.17 -15.93 -46.12
CA ASN A 205 9.80 -15.80 -47.53
C ASN A 205 8.30 -15.60 -47.73
N THR A 206 7.46 -16.28 -46.95
CA THR A 206 6.00 -16.18 -47.03
C THR A 206 5.44 -15.23 -45.98
N LEU A 207 4.20 -14.79 -46.16
CA LEU A 207 3.52 -13.95 -45.18
C LEU A 207 3.27 -14.70 -43.85
N ASP A 208 3.01 -16.02 -43.92
CA ASP A 208 2.89 -16.89 -42.76
C ASP A 208 4.23 -17.03 -41.99
N ASP A 209 5.35 -17.23 -42.70
CA ASP A 209 6.68 -17.28 -42.07
C ASP A 209 6.98 -15.97 -41.34
N LYS A 210 6.67 -14.84 -41.98
CA LYS A 210 6.86 -13.51 -41.39
C LYS A 210 5.98 -13.33 -40.16
N LEU A 211 4.74 -13.79 -40.20
CA LEU A 211 3.83 -13.72 -39.07
C LEU A 211 4.31 -14.56 -37.88
N LEU A 212 4.85 -15.75 -38.13
CA LEU A 212 5.47 -16.60 -37.10
C LEU A 212 6.68 -15.92 -36.47
N VAL A 213 7.55 -15.30 -37.27
CA VAL A 213 8.70 -14.52 -36.77
C VAL A 213 8.21 -13.35 -35.90
N ILE A 214 7.22 -12.58 -36.37
CA ILE A 214 6.64 -11.47 -35.61
C ILE A 214 6.06 -11.99 -34.27
N ALA A 215 5.24 -13.04 -34.30
CA ALA A 215 4.62 -13.63 -33.11
C ALA A 215 5.69 -14.09 -32.09
N LYS A 216 6.72 -14.81 -32.55
CA LYS A 216 7.83 -15.30 -31.73
C LYS A 216 8.55 -14.16 -31.00
N HIS A 217 8.91 -13.10 -31.71
CA HIS A 217 9.71 -12.01 -31.13
C HIS A 217 8.87 -11.10 -30.24
N ILE A 218 7.61 -10.81 -30.58
CA ILE A 218 6.68 -10.09 -29.69
C ILE A 218 6.47 -10.87 -28.39
N ARG A 219 6.31 -12.20 -28.48
CA ARG A 219 6.25 -13.09 -27.31
C ARG A 219 7.49 -12.96 -26.43
N GLN A 220 8.68 -13.01 -27.03
CA GLN A 220 9.94 -12.88 -26.27
C GLN A 220 10.10 -11.50 -25.61
N TYR A 221 9.65 -10.42 -26.24
CA TYR A 221 9.65 -9.09 -25.62
C TYR A 221 8.71 -9.02 -24.41
N GLU A 222 7.49 -9.55 -24.52
CA GLU A 222 6.51 -9.53 -23.43
C GLU A 222 6.99 -10.40 -22.25
N VAL A 223 7.47 -11.61 -22.53
CA VAL A 223 8.04 -12.52 -21.53
C VAL A 223 9.28 -11.92 -20.88
N LEU A 224 10.15 -11.24 -21.65
CA LEU A 224 11.28 -10.53 -21.07
C LEU A 224 10.78 -9.52 -20.05
N HIS A 225 9.74 -8.73 -20.40
CA HIS A 225 9.01 -7.73 -19.61
C HIS A 225 9.77 -6.42 -19.27
N PRO A 226 10.59 -5.84 -20.17
CA PRO A 226 11.73 -4.96 -19.87
C PRO A 226 11.40 -3.62 -19.19
N PHE A 227 10.14 -3.20 -19.16
CA PHE A 227 9.72 -1.95 -18.54
C PHE A 227 8.96 -2.20 -17.22
N LYS A 228 8.86 -1.16 -16.38
CA LYS A 228 8.16 -1.22 -15.08
C LYS A 228 6.65 -1.44 -15.22
N ASP A 229 6.08 -1.01 -16.33
CA ASP A 229 4.66 -1.13 -16.67
C ASP A 229 4.47 -1.03 -18.19
N ALA A 230 3.23 -1.13 -18.68
CA ALA A 230 2.84 -0.88 -20.07
C ALA A 230 3.58 -1.73 -21.13
N ASN A 231 4.14 -2.88 -20.75
CA ASN A 231 4.79 -3.83 -21.68
C ASN A 231 3.79 -4.29 -22.77
N GLY A 232 2.61 -4.81 -22.38
CA GLY A 232 1.59 -5.21 -23.36
C GLY A 232 1.13 -4.09 -24.30
N ARG A 233 1.00 -2.85 -23.81
CA ARG A 233 0.68 -1.68 -24.66
C ARG A 233 1.81 -1.38 -25.66
N THR A 234 3.04 -1.47 -25.21
CA THR A 234 4.24 -1.20 -26.01
C THR A 234 4.45 -2.27 -27.08
N PHE A 235 4.40 -3.54 -26.69
CA PHE A 235 4.75 -4.65 -27.57
C PHE A 235 3.57 -5.15 -28.40
N VAL A 236 2.41 -5.39 -27.78
CA VAL A 236 1.25 -6.00 -28.45
C VAL A 236 0.38 -4.96 -29.12
N ASN A 237 0.03 -3.85 -28.45
CA ASN A 237 -0.89 -2.88 -29.04
C ASN A 237 -0.20 -1.88 -29.99
N ASN A 238 1.11 -1.69 -29.87
CA ASN A 238 1.88 -0.74 -30.69
C ASN A 238 2.87 -1.45 -31.64
N LEU A 239 3.94 -2.05 -31.09
CA LEU A 239 5.03 -2.59 -31.90
C LEU A 239 4.54 -3.65 -32.88
N LEU A 240 3.76 -4.64 -32.42
CA LEU A 240 3.15 -5.66 -33.28
C LEU A 240 2.39 -5.03 -34.45
N ASN A 241 1.54 -4.03 -34.19
CA ASN A 241 0.76 -3.37 -35.24
C ASN A 241 1.64 -2.64 -36.27
N ILE A 242 2.76 -2.02 -35.85
CA ILE A 242 3.74 -1.45 -36.77
C ILE A 242 4.35 -2.54 -37.65
N LEU A 243 4.76 -3.67 -37.05
CA LEU A 243 5.36 -4.79 -37.79
C LEU A 243 4.37 -5.47 -38.75
N LEU A 244 3.08 -5.58 -38.38
CA LEU A 244 2.02 -6.07 -39.27
C LEU A 244 1.81 -5.13 -40.46
N MET A 245 1.68 -3.82 -40.20
CA MET A 245 1.47 -2.83 -41.26
C MET A 245 2.67 -2.74 -42.22
N GLN A 246 3.88 -3.04 -41.75
CA GLN A 246 5.07 -3.16 -42.59
C GLN A 246 4.96 -4.30 -43.61
N GLN A 247 4.24 -5.38 -43.27
CA GLN A 247 3.98 -6.49 -44.18
C GLN A 247 2.71 -6.30 -45.02
N GLY A 248 2.06 -5.14 -44.94
CA GLY A 248 0.81 -4.88 -45.65
C GLY A 248 -0.42 -5.51 -45.02
N LEU A 249 -0.34 -5.95 -43.76
CA LEU A 249 -1.46 -6.52 -43.02
C LEU A 249 -2.21 -5.42 -42.24
N PRO A 250 -3.51 -5.63 -41.95
CA PRO A 250 -4.27 -4.80 -41.03
C PRO A 250 -3.69 -4.81 -39.60
N PRO A 251 -3.91 -3.76 -38.80
CA PRO A 251 -3.65 -3.83 -37.36
C PRO A 251 -4.56 -4.87 -36.69
N ALA A 252 -4.16 -5.38 -35.53
CA ALA A 252 -4.83 -6.46 -34.82
C ALA A 252 -5.82 -5.92 -33.77
N THR A 253 -7.10 -6.30 -33.89
CA THR A 253 -8.16 -6.03 -32.89
C THR A 253 -8.38 -7.29 -32.03
N PHE A 254 -7.84 -7.32 -30.80
CA PHE A 254 -7.85 -8.53 -29.97
C PHE A 254 -9.09 -8.71 -29.10
N TYR A 255 -9.52 -9.96 -28.91
CA TYR A 255 -10.45 -10.32 -27.82
C TYR A 255 -9.76 -10.38 -26.46
N GLU A 256 -8.60 -11.07 -26.40
CA GLU A 256 -7.74 -11.22 -25.22
C GLU A 256 -6.28 -11.18 -25.71
N PRO A 257 -5.60 -10.03 -25.63
CA PRO A 257 -4.21 -9.90 -26.06
C PRO A 257 -3.23 -10.47 -25.02
N ASN A 258 -3.62 -10.71 -23.77
CA ASN A 258 -2.67 -11.09 -22.71
C ASN A 258 -2.34 -12.60 -22.70
N VAL A 259 -2.01 -13.15 -23.86
CA VAL A 259 -1.60 -14.55 -24.06
C VAL A 259 -0.14 -14.71 -24.53
N PHE A 260 0.55 -13.60 -24.80
CA PHE A 260 1.93 -13.59 -25.28
C PHE A 260 2.97 -14.10 -24.25
N ASP A 261 2.53 -14.55 -23.07
CA ASP A 261 3.40 -15.20 -22.08
C ASP A 261 3.47 -16.72 -22.28
N LEU A 262 2.32 -17.41 -22.16
CA LEU A 262 2.24 -18.88 -22.06
C LEU A 262 1.49 -19.53 -23.23
N TYR A 263 1.28 -18.83 -24.35
CA TYR A 263 0.95 -19.46 -25.63
C TYR A 263 2.20 -19.72 -26.47
N SER A 264 2.14 -20.74 -27.32
CA SER A 264 3.23 -21.08 -28.25
C SER A 264 3.27 -20.10 -29.42
N THR A 265 4.39 -20.08 -30.14
CA THR A 265 4.57 -19.22 -31.32
C THR A 265 3.53 -19.50 -32.40
N GLU A 266 3.25 -20.77 -32.67
CA GLU A 266 2.26 -21.19 -33.67
C GLU A 266 0.84 -20.78 -33.27
N GLU A 267 0.50 -20.94 -31.99
CA GLU A 267 -0.81 -20.59 -31.45
C GLU A 267 -1.01 -19.08 -31.47
N LEU A 268 0.01 -18.29 -31.12
CA LEU A 268 -0.04 -16.83 -31.20
C LEU A 268 -0.23 -16.34 -32.63
N ALA A 269 0.35 -16.99 -33.63
CA ALA A 269 0.09 -16.64 -35.02
C ALA A 269 -1.40 -16.79 -35.37
N VAL A 270 -2.08 -17.84 -34.87
CA VAL A 270 -3.54 -18.00 -35.04
C VAL A 270 -4.30 -16.90 -34.30
N VAL A 271 -3.91 -16.55 -33.06
CA VAL A 271 -4.53 -15.45 -32.29
C VAL A 271 -4.40 -14.11 -33.04
N ILE A 272 -3.22 -13.84 -33.63
CA ILE A 272 -3.00 -12.62 -34.42
C ILE A 272 -3.85 -12.63 -35.69
N LYS A 273 -3.94 -13.76 -36.40
CA LYS A 273 -4.84 -13.89 -37.57
C LYS A 273 -6.30 -13.61 -37.20
N GLU A 274 -6.77 -14.15 -36.08
CA GLU A 274 -8.12 -13.89 -35.58
C GLU A 274 -8.33 -12.39 -35.29
N ALA A 275 -7.34 -11.73 -34.70
CA ALA A 275 -7.38 -10.30 -34.42
C ALA A 275 -7.32 -9.42 -35.69
N ILE A 276 -6.59 -9.85 -36.72
CA ILE A 276 -6.60 -9.22 -38.05
C ILE A 276 -7.98 -9.38 -38.70
N PHE A 277 -8.56 -10.57 -38.62
CA PHE A 277 -9.91 -10.85 -39.11
C PHE A 277 -10.95 -9.93 -38.45
N ASN A 278 -10.88 -9.74 -37.13
CA ASN A 278 -11.73 -8.77 -36.42
C ASN A 278 -11.64 -7.36 -36.98
N THR A 279 -10.43 -6.89 -37.30
CA THR A 279 -10.23 -5.57 -37.89
C THR A 279 -10.91 -5.47 -39.26
N LEU A 280 -10.78 -6.49 -40.10
CA LEU A 280 -11.46 -6.53 -41.40
C LEU A 280 -12.98 -6.53 -41.23
N GLU A 281 -13.51 -7.35 -40.32
CA GLU A 281 -14.93 -7.36 -39.99
C GLU A 281 -15.40 -5.98 -39.53
N ILE A 282 -14.64 -5.25 -38.70
CA ILE A 282 -15.03 -3.88 -38.30
C ILE A 282 -15.05 -2.91 -39.48
N ILE A 283 -14.07 -2.98 -40.38
CA ILE A 283 -14.00 -2.14 -41.58
C ILE A 283 -15.14 -2.46 -42.55
N GLU A 284 -15.46 -3.73 -42.76
CA GLU A 284 -16.51 -4.19 -43.68
C GLU A 284 -17.92 -4.03 -43.10
N GLN A 285 -18.13 -4.42 -41.84
CA GLN A 285 -19.41 -4.43 -41.14
C GLN A 285 -19.88 -3.04 -40.70
N ASN A 286 -19.03 -1.99 -40.69
CA ASN A 286 -19.51 -0.61 -40.52
C ASN A 286 -20.60 -0.25 -41.55
N LYS A 287 -20.68 -0.97 -42.68
CA LYS A 287 -21.73 -0.83 -43.69
C LYS A 287 -23.03 -1.58 -43.35
N LYS A 288 -23.01 -2.53 -42.40
CA LYS A 288 -24.11 -3.48 -42.09
C LYS A 288 -24.67 -3.36 -40.66
N GLY A 289 -23.93 -2.80 -39.70
CA GLY A 289 -24.42 -2.50 -38.34
C GLY A 289 -24.55 -3.69 -37.39
N VAL A 290 -23.81 -4.78 -37.60
CA VAL A 290 -23.86 -6.00 -36.76
C VAL A 290 -22.92 -5.85 -35.55
N PRO A 291 -23.32 -6.25 -34.33
CA PRO A 291 -22.46 -6.17 -33.14
C PRO A 291 -21.39 -7.27 -33.11
N LEU A 292 -20.13 -6.87 -33.05
CA LEU A 292 -19.02 -7.77 -32.76
C LEU A 292 -18.88 -7.97 -31.23
N TYR A 293 -18.65 -9.22 -30.82
CA TYR A 293 -18.52 -9.64 -29.42
C TYR A 293 -19.69 -9.20 -28.51
N GLY A 294 -20.91 -9.21 -29.06
CA GLY A 294 -22.14 -8.91 -28.31
C GLY A 294 -22.30 -7.44 -27.89
N TYR A 295 -21.42 -6.54 -28.35
CA TYR A 295 -21.45 -5.11 -28.02
C TYR A 295 -21.94 -4.23 -29.19
N SER A 296 -22.95 -3.41 -28.92
CA SER A 296 -23.43 -2.35 -29.80
C SER A 296 -23.22 -1.01 -29.12
N ALA A 297 -22.47 -0.09 -29.75
CA ALA A 297 -22.37 1.28 -29.28
C ALA A 297 -23.63 2.06 -29.65
N THR A 298 -24.13 2.91 -28.75
CA THR A 298 -25.22 3.82 -29.09
C THR A 298 -24.70 4.98 -29.95
N MET A 299 -25.60 5.66 -30.67
CA MET A 299 -25.22 6.86 -31.44
C MET A 299 -24.63 7.96 -30.55
N GLU A 300 -25.09 8.03 -29.30
CA GLU A 300 -24.58 8.98 -28.31
C GLU A 300 -23.16 8.60 -27.85
N ASP A 301 -22.91 7.33 -27.55
CA ASP A 301 -21.57 6.86 -27.17
C ASP A 301 -20.54 7.14 -28.27
N ASN A 302 -20.92 6.91 -29.54
CA ASN A 302 -20.06 7.21 -30.70
C ASN A 302 -19.73 8.70 -30.80
N LYS A 303 -20.71 9.59 -30.57
CA LYS A 303 -20.49 11.05 -30.58
C LYS A 303 -19.59 11.48 -29.42
N GLN A 304 -19.82 10.94 -28.23
CA GLN A 304 -19.01 11.24 -27.06
C GLN A 304 -17.56 10.81 -27.26
N PHE A 305 -17.34 9.62 -27.81
CA PHE A 305 -16.01 9.14 -28.12
C PHE A 305 -15.32 10.02 -29.16
N ILE A 306 -15.98 10.36 -30.28
CA ILE A 306 -15.42 11.26 -31.30
C ILE A 306 -15.06 12.63 -30.68
N GLY A 307 -15.90 13.17 -29.80
CA GLY A 307 -15.63 14.43 -29.12
C GLY A 307 -14.44 14.38 -28.15
N MET A 308 -14.07 13.19 -27.67
CA MET A 308 -12.93 12.94 -26.79
C MET A 308 -11.65 12.61 -27.56
N LEU A 309 -11.76 12.22 -28.82
CA LEU A 309 -10.64 11.77 -29.64
C LEU A 309 -9.64 12.91 -29.85
N ASP A 310 -8.43 12.77 -29.30
CA ASP A 310 -7.34 13.75 -29.37
C ASP A 310 -6.04 13.05 -29.80
N SER A 311 -5.88 12.85 -31.11
CA SER A 311 -4.65 12.33 -31.72
C SER A 311 -4.33 13.06 -33.04
N PRO A 312 -3.45 14.07 -33.01
CA PRO A 312 -3.01 14.78 -34.20
C PRO A 312 -2.39 13.85 -35.25
N SER A 313 -1.61 12.86 -34.82
CA SER A 313 -0.97 11.91 -35.73
C SER A 313 -1.98 11.01 -36.43
N TYR A 314 -3.07 10.63 -35.75
CA TYR A 314 -4.16 9.88 -36.38
C TYR A 314 -4.87 10.71 -37.46
N HIS A 315 -5.11 12.00 -37.20
CA HIS A 315 -5.67 12.89 -38.22
C HIS A 315 -4.75 13.04 -39.44
N GLU A 316 -3.43 13.11 -39.26
CA GLU A 316 -2.49 13.12 -40.39
C GLU A 316 -2.58 11.82 -41.22
N ILE A 317 -2.68 10.65 -40.58
CA ILE A 317 -2.85 9.36 -41.28
C ILE A 317 -4.15 9.33 -42.09
N ARG A 318 -5.22 9.93 -41.56
CA ARG A 318 -6.53 9.99 -42.24
C ARG A 318 -6.49 10.75 -43.57
N GLU A 319 -5.60 11.72 -43.70
CA GLU A 319 -5.43 12.55 -44.90
C GLU A 319 -4.32 12.02 -45.84
N LEU A 320 -3.72 10.86 -45.56
CA LEU A 320 -2.69 10.28 -46.43
C LEU A 320 -3.27 9.86 -47.79
N ASP A 321 -2.55 10.21 -48.85
CA ASP A 321 -2.87 9.77 -50.21
C ASP A 321 -2.41 8.32 -50.44
N VAL A 322 -3.37 7.40 -50.33
CA VAL A 322 -3.17 5.95 -50.57
C VAL A 322 -3.48 5.53 -52.01
N SER A 323 -3.75 6.46 -52.92
CA SER A 323 -4.14 6.15 -54.32
C SER A 323 -3.09 5.34 -55.11
N ARG A 324 -1.84 5.36 -54.65
CA ARG A 324 -0.71 4.63 -55.26
C ARG A 324 -0.61 3.17 -54.83
N LEU A 325 -1.41 2.72 -53.86
CA LEU A 325 -1.43 1.35 -53.34
C LEU A 325 -2.52 0.52 -54.02
N ASP A 326 -2.19 -0.73 -54.38
CA ASP A 326 -3.17 -1.72 -54.83
C ASP A 326 -3.86 -2.38 -53.63
N VAL A 327 -4.85 -1.67 -53.08
CA VAL A 327 -5.62 -2.09 -51.90
C VAL A 327 -6.35 -3.42 -52.14
N GLU A 328 -6.82 -3.67 -53.37
CA GLU A 328 -7.50 -4.93 -53.69
C GLU A 328 -6.54 -6.11 -53.64
N SER A 329 -5.31 -5.96 -54.15
CA SER A 329 -4.30 -7.02 -54.05
C SER A 329 -3.91 -7.29 -52.60
N MET A 330 -3.73 -6.25 -51.80
CA MET A 330 -3.43 -6.40 -50.37
C MET A 330 -4.56 -7.12 -49.62
N HIS A 331 -5.81 -6.79 -49.94
CA HIS A 331 -6.97 -7.47 -49.36
C HIS A 331 -7.01 -8.95 -49.75
N ARG A 332 -6.77 -9.29 -51.03
CA ARG A 332 -6.67 -10.69 -51.50
C ARG A 332 -5.54 -11.47 -50.82
N GLU A 333 -4.37 -10.86 -50.62
CA GLU A 333 -3.25 -11.48 -49.91
C GLU A 333 -3.58 -11.71 -48.43
N THR A 334 -4.23 -10.74 -47.78
CA THR A 334 -4.70 -10.88 -46.40
C THR A 334 -5.70 -12.02 -46.28
N GLN A 335 -6.70 -12.10 -47.17
CA GLN A 335 -7.68 -13.20 -47.17
C GLN A 335 -7.02 -14.58 -47.34
N LYS A 336 -5.99 -14.70 -48.19
CA LYS A 336 -5.24 -15.96 -48.34
C LYS A 336 -4.55 -16.37 -47.03
N CYS A 337 -3.97 -15.41 -46.31
CA CYS A 337 -3.34 -15.66 -45.00
C CYS A 337 -4.38 -16.10 -43.95
N LEU A 338 -5.60 -15.58 -44.03
CA LEU A 338 -6.69 -15.88 -43.08
C LEU A 338 -7.47 -17.15 -43.41
N ALA A 339 -7.37 -17.69 -44.63
CA ALA A 339 -8.15 -18.86 -45.09
C ALA A 339 -8.02 -20.08 -44.15
N SER A 340 -6.86 -20.26 -43.50
CA SER A 340 -6.65 -21.32 -42.51
C SER A 340 -7.60 -21.27 -41.31
N LEU A 341 -8.19 -20.11 -41.01
CA LEU A 341 -9.15 -19.95 -39.90
C LEU A 341 -10.53 -20.53 -40.24
N ASP A 342 -10.91 -20.62 -41.52
CA ASP A 342 -12.24 -21.10 -41.91
C ASP A 342 -12.39 -22.61 -41.71
N GLU A 343 -11.28 -23.34 -41.79
CA GLU A 343 -11.24 -24.79 -41.56
C GLU A 343 -11.20 -25.13 -40.06
N ALA A 344 -10.64 -24.25 -39.25
CA ALA A 344 -10.47 -24.45 -37.82
C ALA A 344 -11.73 -24.02 -37.06
N TYR A 345 -12.38 -24.97 -36.36
CA TYR A 345 -13.56 -24.76 -35.49
C TYR A 345 -14.68 -23.90 -36.14
N PRO A 346 -15.21 -24.32 -37.31
CA PRO A 346 -16.11 -23.51 -38.13
C PRO A 346 -17.41 -23.11 -37.43
N LEU A 347 -18.00 -24.00 -36.61
CA LEU A 347 -19.20 -23.67 -35.84
C LEU A 347 -18.96 -22.60 -34.79
N HIS A 348 -17.82 -22.64 -34.12
CA HIS A 348 -17.47 -21.67 -33.07
C HIS A 348 -17.23 -20.29 -33.66
N ARG A 349 -16.53 -20.20 -34.81
CA ARG A 349 -16.39 -18.95 -35.56
C ARG A 349 -17.73 -18.45 -36.09
N GLY A 350 -18.54 -19.34 -36.68
CA GLY A 350 -19.88 -19.02 -37.15
C GLY A 350 -20.77 -18.47 -36.03
N ALA A 351 -20.64 -18.97 -34.80
CA ALA A 351 -21.40 -18.48 -33.66
C ALA A 351 -21.09 -17.01 -33.32
N ILE A 352 -19.90 -16.52 -33.65
CA ILE A 352 -19.47 -15.13 -33.46
C ILE A 352 -19.82 -14.27 -34.67
N TYR A 353 -19.42 -14.70 -35.86
CA TYR A 353 -19.39 -13.81 -37.04
C TYR A 353 -20.57 -13.99 -38.00
N LEU A 354 -21.28 -15.12 -37.95
CA LEU A 354 -22.34 -15.43 -38.92
C LEU A 354 -23.73 -15.18 -38.34
N SER A 355 -24.44 -14.19 -38.88
CA SER A 355 -25.80 -13.81 -38.45
C SER A 355 -26.89 -14.15 -39.47
N GLU A 356 -26.53 -14.47 -40.71
CA GLU A 356 -27.50 -14.71 -41.79
C GLU A 356 -28.19 -16.08 -41.64
N PRO A 357 -29.54 -16.14 -41.53
CA PRO A 357 -30.26 -17.38 -41.23
C PRO A 357 -29.97 -18.55 -42.17
N HIS A 358 -29.85 -18.29 -43.48
CA HIS A 358 -29.57 -19.33 -44.45
C HIS A 358 -28.15 -19.90 -44.26
N GLY A 359 -27.15 -19.03 -44.13
CA GLY A 359 -25.77 -19.42 -43.90
C GLY A 359 -25.60 -20.16 -42.57
N VAL A 360 -26.24 -19.70 -41.50
CA VAL A 360 -26.23 -20.40 -40.19
C VAL A 360 -26.77 -21.82 -40.33
N LYS A 361 -27.91 -21.99 -41.01
CA LYS A 361 -28.52 -23.31 -41.20
C LYS A 361 -27.64 -24.26 -42.03
N GLU A 362 -27.03 -23.74 -43.09
CA GLU A 362 -26.08 -24.50 -43.92
C GLU A 362 -24.87 -24.92 -43.11
N LEU A 363 -24.25 -23.98 -42.37
CA LEU A 363 -23.07 -24.23 -41.56
C LEU A 363 -23.35 -25.27 -40.47
N VAL A 364 -24.43 -25.10 -39.70
CA VAL A 364 -24.82 -26.05 -38.63
C VAL A 364 -25.14 -27.43 -39.21
N SER A 365 -25.76 -27.50 -40.39
CA SER A 365 -26.05 -28.77 -41.05
C SER A 365 -24.79 -29.46 -41.58
N ALA A 366 -23.84 -28.70 -42.13
CA ALA A 366 -22.57 -29.22 -42.64
C ALA A 366 -21.69 -29.79 -41.52
N TYR A 367 -21.70 -29.17 -40.34
CA TYR A 367 -20.87 -29.55 -39.19
C TYR A 367 -21.67 -30.12 -38.02
N ALA A 368 -22.79 -30.82 -38.29
CA ALA A 368 -23.71 -31.31 -37.27
C ALA A 368 -23.06 -32.19 -36.18
N SER A 369 -21.96 -32.88 -36.48
CA SER A 369 -21.21 -33.69 -35.50
C SER A 369 -20.43 -32.86 -34.48
N GLN A 370 -20.21 -31.56 -34.73
CA GLN A 370 -19.41 -30.66 -33.90
C GLN A 370 -20.26 -29.75 -32.99
N ILE A 371 -21.61 -29.86 -33.03
CA ILE A 371 -22.52 -28.95 -32.32
C ILE A 371 -22.31 -28.87 -30.80
N ASN A 372 -21.72 -29.92 -30.21
CA ASN A 372 -21.40 -30.03 -28.78
C ASN A 372 -19.88 -30.04 -28.51
N GLN A 373 -19.05 -29.80 -29.52
CA GLN A 373 -17.60 -29.85 -29.39
C GLN A 373 -17.11 -28.70 -28.50
N ARG A 374 -16.34 -29.04 -27.47
CA ARG A 374 -15.57 -28.07 -26.69
C ARG A 374 -14.18 -27.94 -27.30
N ILE A 375 -13.70 -26.72 -27.46
CA ILE A 375 -12.35 -26.48 -28.00
C ILE A 375 -11.31 -26.70 -26.90
N GLU A 376 -10.22 -27.38 -27.23
CA GLU A 376 -9.11 -27.63 -26.31
C GLU A 376 -8.15 -26.43 -26.23
N GLN A 377 -7.20 -26.52 -25.29
CA GLN A 377 -6.14 -25.52 -25.10
C GLN A 377 -5.29 -25.30 -26.37
N GLY A 378 -4.71 -24.11 -26.52
CA GLY A 378 -3.91 -23.71 -27.67
C GLY A 378 -4.69 -23.01 -28.80
N ALA A 379 -6.01 -23.13 -28.84
CA ALA A 379 -6.85 -22.27 -29.70
C ALA A 379 -6.94 -20.83 -29.13
N PRO A 380 -7.40 -19.83 -29.91
CA PRO A 380 -7.62 -18.50 -29.38
C PRO A 380 -8.51 -18.51 -28.12
N PRO A 381 -8.19 -17.70 -27.08
CA PRO A 381 -8.78 -17.84 -25.74
C PRO A 381 -10.30 -17.81 -25.68
N ILE A 382 -10.94 -17.09 -26.60
CA ILE A 382 -12.40 -17.00 -26.68
C ILE A 382 -13.05 -18.37 -26.90
N TYR A 383 -12.38 -19.28 -27.62
CA TYR A 383 -12.92 -20.57 -28.01
C TYR A 383 -12.70 -21.64 -26.93
N VAL A 384 -11.60 -21.55 -26.19
CA VAL A 384 -11.12 -22.60 -25.29
C VAL A 384 -12.19 -22.96 -24.24
N GLY A 385 -12.51 -24.25 -24.19
CA GLY A 385 -13.52 -24.84 -23.31
C GLY A 385 -14.96 -24.67 -23.76
N LYS A 386 -15.26 -23.86 -24.79
CA LYS A 386 -16.62 -23.48 -25.16
C LYS A 386 -17.21 -24.35 -26.26
N THR A 387 -18.53 -24.58 -26.18
CA THR A 387 -19.33 -25.13 -27.27
C THR A 387 -19.82 -24.00 -28.18
N PRO A 388 -20.28 -24.30 -29.41
CA PRO A 388 -20.89 -23.28 -30.29
C PRO A 388 -22.03 -22.51 -29.61
N ILE A 389 -22.84 -23.18 -28.77
CA ILE A 389 -23.97 -22.52 -28.09
C ILE A 389 -23.53 -21.60 -26.95
N HIS A 390 -22.42 -21.89 -26.27
CA HIS A 390 -21.83 -20.95 -25.30
C HIS A 390 -21.46 -19.63 -25.98
N LEU A 391 -20.78 -19.73 -27.13
CA LEU A 391 -20.41 -18.56 -27.91
C LEU A 391 -21.65 -17.85 -28.44
N ALA A 392 -22.59 -18.56 -29.06
CA ALA A 392 -23.80 -17.95 -29.59
C ALA A 392 -24.60 -17.16 -28.52
N ALA A 393 -24.72 -17.72 -27.30
CA ALA A 393 -25.36 -17.04 -26.19
C ALA A 393 -24.56 -15.80 -25.73
N MET A 394 -23.24 -15.94 -25.55
CA MET A 394 -22.35 -14.85 -25.14
C MET A 394 -22.34 -13.70 -26.16
N MET A 395 -22.36 -14.02 -27.46
CA MET A 395 -22.32 -13.06 -28.57
C MET A 395 -23.69 -12.46 -28.89
N ARG A 396 -24.76 -12.93 -28.23
CA ARG A 396 -26.16 -12.55 -28.49
C ARG A 396 -26.63 -12.90 -29.91
N ASN A 397 -26.07 -13.96 -30.50
CA ASN A 397 -26.43 -14.45 -31.83
C ASN A 397 -27.68 -15.34 -31.76
N ILE A 398 -28.86 -14.71 -31.82
CA ILE A 398 -30.16 -15.39 -31.68
C ILE A 398 -30.36 -16.45 -32.75
N VAL A 399 -29.95 -16.17 -33.99
CA VAL A 399 -30.13 -17.05 -35.14
C VAL A 399 -29.34 -18.34 -34.94
N MET A 400 -28.08 -18.24 -34.49
CA MET A 400 -27.27 -19.41 -34.16
C MET A 400 -27.84 -20.18 -32.96
N VAL A 401 -28.31 -19.50 -31.90
CA VAL A 401 -28.95 -20.16 -30.75
C VAL A 401 -30.17 -20.97 -31.17
N ASP A 402 -31.05 -20.40 -32.00
CA ASP A 402 -32.25 -21.08 -32.49
C ASP A 402 -31.91 -22.34 -33.31
N GLU A 403 -30.96 -22.24 -34.25
CA GLU A 403 -30.58 -23.39 -35.07
C GLU A 403 -29.89 -24.49 -34.24
N LEU A 404 -29.00 -24.12 -33.31
CA LEU A 404 -28.36 -25.09 -32.41
C LEU A 404 -29.37 -25.79 -31.50
N ILE A 405 -30.35 -25.06 -30.96
CA ILE A 405 -31.45 -25.66 -30.17
C ILE A 405 -32.30 -26.59 -31.07
N ALA A 406 -32.62 -26.18 -32.30
CA ALA A 406 -33.37 -27.01 -33.24
C ALA A 406 -32.65 -28.32 -33.58
N LYS A 407 -31.31 -28.31 -33.61
CA LYS A 407 -30.46 -29.50 -33.76
C LYS A 407 -30.16 -30.23 -32.46
N LYS A 408 -30.85 -29.88 -31.37
CA LYS A 408 -30.74 -30.50 -30.05
C LYS A 408 -29.31 -30.44 -29.47
N ALA A 409 -28.64 -29.29 -29.63
CA ALA A 409 -27.41 -29.02 -28.92
C ALA A 409 -27.60 -29.21 -27.40
N ASP A 410 -26.59 -29.75 -26.73
CA ASP A 410 -26.64 -30.06 -25.31
C ASP A 410 -26.38 -28.79 -24.47
N LEU A 411 -27.42 -28.32 -23.80
CA LEU A 411 -27.41 -27.11 -22.97
C LEU A 411 -26.81 -27.35 -21.58
N SER A 412 -26.57 -28.62 -21.20
CA SER A 412 -26.02 -28.99 -19.89
C SER A 412 -24.50 -28.95 -19.82
N ILE A 413 -23.82 -28.93 -20.98
CA ILE A 413 -22.35 -28.91 -21.05
C ILE A 413 -21.81 -27.66 -20.36
N GLN A 414 -20.83 -27.85 -19.48
CA GLN A 414 -20.10 -26.76 -18.85
C GLN A 414 -18.80 -26.47 -19.61
N ASP A 415 -18.45 -25.19 -19.77
CA ASP A 415 -17.11 -24.79 -20.23
C ASP A 415 -16.05 -24.99 -19.14
N TYR A 416 -14.79 -24.59 -19.38
CA TYR A 416 -13.73 -24.77 -18.37
C TYR A 416 -13.90 -23.89 -17.13
N ASP A 417 -14.75 -22.86 -17.17
CA ASP A 417 -15.15 -22.09 -16.00
C ASP A 417 -16.30 -22.73 -15.24
N GLY A 418 -16.86 -23.85 -15.73
CA GLY A 418 -18.05 -24.47 -15.18
C GLY A 418 -19.35 -23.83 -15.68
N LYS A 419 -19.29 -22.89 -16.64
CA LYS A 419 -20.48 -22.17 -17.12
C LYS A 419 -21.19 -22.94 -18.23
N THR A 420 -22.51 -23.01 -18.13
CA THR A 420 -23.39 -23.54 -19.20
C THR A 420 -23.87 -22.44 -20.13
N ALA A 421 -24.60 -22.80 -21.19
CA ALA A 421 -25.25 -21.84 -22.09
C ALA A 421 -26.21 -20.89 -21.35
N LEU A 422 -26.87 -21.38 -20.30
CA LEU A 422 -27.77 -20.56 -19.48
C LEU A 422 -27.00 -19.50 -18.67
N HIS A 423 -25.80 -19.82 -18.18
CA HIS A 423 -24.95 -18.85 -17.49
C HIS A 423 -24.56 -17.71 -18.45
N HIS A 424 -24.08 -18.05 -19.65
CA HIS A 424 -23.71 -17.06 -20.66
C HIS A 424 -24.91 -16.24 -21.14
N ALA A 425 -26.09 -16.85 -21.28
CA ALA A 425 -27.33 -16.15 -21.59
C ALA A 425 -27.70 -15.13 -20.50
N ALA A 426 -27.62 -15.50 -19.23
CA ALA A 426 -27.89 -14.61 -18.10
C ALA A 426 -26.85 -13.48 -17.99
N GLU A 427 -25.55 -13.81 -18.12
CA GLU A 427 -24.45 -12.84 -18.12
C GLU A 427 -24.54 -11.84 -19.28
N SER A 428 -25.07 -12.27 -20.43
CA SER A 428 -25.27 -11.38 -21.58
C SER A 428 -26.35 -10.31 -21.35
N GLY A 429 -27.23 -10.49 -20.35
CA GLY A 429 -28.38 -9.61 -20.09
C GLY A 429 -29.44 -9.58 -21.20
N ASN A 430 -29.35 -10.45 -22.21
CA ASN A 430 -30.31 -10.47 -23.33
C ASN A 430 -31.51 -11.37 -23.01
N MET A 431 -32.65 -10.74 -22.72
CA MET A 431 -33.91 -11.41 -22.40
C MET A 431 -34.40 -12.40 -23.46
N GLN A 432 -34.15 -12.13 -24.74
CA GLN A 432 -34.62 -12.99 -25.83
C GLN A 432 -33.81 -14.29 -25.89
N ILE A 433 -32.48 -14.18 -25.83
CA ILE A 433 -31.59 -15.34 -25.75
C ILE A 433 -31.91 -16.16 -24.50
N MET A 434 -32.03 -15.49 -23.36
CA MET A 434 -32.34 -16.14 -22.08
C MET A 434 -33.68 -16.87 -22.12
N GLY A 435 -34.74 -16.25 -22.65
CA GLY A 435 -36.05 -16.89 -22.79
C GLY A 435 -36.01 -18.13 -23.70
N LYS A 436 -35.26 -18.07 -24.81
CA LYS A 436 -35.08 -19.21 -25.74
C LYS A 436 -34.36 -20.38 -25.07
N VAL A 437 -33.21 -20.12 -24.44
CA VAL A 437 -32.42 -21.14 -23.75
C VAL A 437 -33.22 -21.72 -22.57
N LEU A 438 -33.88 -20.88 -21.77
CA LEU A 438 -34.71 -21.31 -20.65
C LEU A 438 -35.89 -22.18 -21.10
N THR A 439 -36.61 -21.78 -22.15
CA THR A 439 -37.75 -22.57 -22.70
C THR A 439 -37.27 -23.93 -23.20
N ALA A 440 -36.13 -23.96 -23.88
CA ALA A 440 -35.52 -25.21 -24.35
C ALA A 440 -35.12 -26.13 -23.19
N ILE A 441 -34.61 -25.57 -22.08
CA ILE A 441 -34.26 -26.32 -20.88
C ILE A 441 -35.52 -26.85 -20.18
N LEU A 442 -36.54 -26.00 -19.96
CA LEU A 442 -37.79 -26.38 -19.28
C LEU A 442 -38.58 -27.47 -20.02
N SER A 443 -38.31 -27.66 -21.32
CA SER A 443 -38.91 -28.73 -22.13
C SER A 443 -38.21 -30.09 -21.96
N ARG A 444 -37.19 -30.19 -21.11
CA ARG A 444 -36.42 -31.41 -20.84
C ARG A 444 -36.77 -32.01 -19.48
N ASP A 445 -36.63 -33.33 -19.36
CA ASP A 445 -36.89 -34.04 -18.10
C ASP A 445 -35.87 -33.70 -16.99
N ASP A 446 -34.66 -33.28 -17.36
CA ASP A 446 -33.55 -32.93 -16.46
C ASP A 446 -33.45 -31.41 -16.17
N ALA A 447 -34.51 -30.63 -16.46
CA ALA A 447 -34.51 -29.17 -16.35
C ALA A 447 -34.05 -28.67 -14.98
N LEU A 448 -34.55 -29.27 -13.88
CA LEU A 448 -34.20 -28.89 -12.50
C LEU A 448 -32.70 -28.99 -12.23
N THR A 449 -32.06 -30.02 -12.78
CA THR A 449 -30.62 -30.23 -12.64
C THR A 449 -29.87 -29.15 -13.40
N ILE A 450 -30.24 -28.88 -14.66
CA ILE A 450 -29.54 -27.91 -15.52
C ILE A 450 -29.64 -26.48 -14.96
N LEU A 451 -30.81 -26.09 -14.45
CA LEU A 451 -31.04 -24.74 -13.89
C LEU A 451 -30.17 -24.42 -12.67
N ASN A 452 -29.83 -25.45 -11.89
CA ASN A 452 -29.09 -25.32 -10.63
C ASN A 452 -27.63 -25.77 -10.75
N ILE A 453 -27.11 -25.98 -11.96
CA ILE A 453 -25.68 -26.19 -12.18
C ILE A 453 -24.92 -24.97 -11.65
N LYS A 454 -23.88 -25.24 -10.87
CA LYS A 454 -22.94 -24.24 -10.38
C LYS A 454 -21.67 -24.26 -11.22
N ASP A 455 -21.15 -23.07 -11.50
CA ASP A 455 -19.83 -22.90 -12.08
C ASP A 455 -18.71 -23.10 -11.04
N ASN A 456 -17.46 -22.88 -11.44
CA ASN A 456 -16.30 -23.04 -10.54
C ASN A 456 -16.26 -22.00 -9.40
N GLU A 457 -16.99 -20.89 -9.50
CA GLU A 457 -17.19 -19.91 -8.42
C GLU A 457 -18.39 -20.28 -7.51
N GLY A 458 -19.08 -21.38 -7.79
CA GLY A 458 -20.29 -21.78 -7.08
C GLY A 458 -21.52 -20.98 -7.50
N LYS A 459 -21.42 -20.14 -8.54
CA LYS A 459 -22.52 -19.32 -9.05
C LYS A 459 -23.40 -20.13 -9.98
N THR A 460 -24.70 -19.97 -9.84
CA THR A 460 -25.71 -20.46 -10.80
C THR A 460 -26.04 -19.38 -11.84
N ALA A 461 -26.77 -19.74 -12.90
CA ALA A 461 -27.25 -18.74 -13.86
C ALA A 461 -28.11 -17.64 -13.22
N PHE A 462 -28.81 -17.94 -12.11
CA PHE A 462 -29.59 -16.94 -11.37
C PHE A 462 -28.71 -15.88 -10.69
N HIS A 463 -27.51 -16.27 -10.22
CA HIS A 463 -26.53 -15.31 -9.69
C HIS A 463 -26.09 -14.31 -10.78
N TYR A 464 -25.78 -14.82 -11.98
CA TYR A 464 -25.43 -13.98 -13.13
C TYR A 464 -26.60 -13.07 -13.57
N ALA A 465 -27.83 -13.57 -13.55
CA ALA A 465 -29.01 -12.76 -13.83
C ALA A 465 -29.17 -11.60 -12.83
N ALA A 466 -28.83 -11.82 -11.54
CA ALA A 466 -28.91 -10.79 -10.52
C ALA A 466 -27.78 -9.75 -10.64
N GLU A 467 -26.61 -10.17 -11.14
CA GLU A 467 -25.43 -9.34 -11.32
C GLU A 467 -25.50 -8.47 -12.59
N TYR A 468 -25.99 -9.03 -13.70
CA TYR A 468 -25.95 -8.39 -15.03
C TYR A 468 -27.32 -8.13 -15.67
N GLY A 469 -28.36 -8.84 -15.22
CA GLY A 469 -29.68 -8.82 -15.83
C GLY A 469 -30.57 -7.65 -15.40
N SER A 470 -31.83 -7.70 -15.85
CA SER A 470 -32.87 -6.71 -15.55
C SER A 470 -33.88 -7.23 -14.52
N PRO A 471 -34.68 -6.34 -13.89
CA PRO A 471 -35.75 -6.76 -12.98
C PRO A 471 -36.79 -7.68 -13.64
N GLU A 472 -37.03 -7.53 -14.93
CA GLU A 472 -37.90 -8.39 -15.73
C GLU A 472 -37.33 -9.79 -15.86
N LEU A 473 -36.01 -9.93 -16.07
CA LEU A 473 -35.34 -11.23 -16.09
C LEU A 473 -35.53 -11.96 -14.77
N ILE A 474 -35.30 -11.25 -13.67
CA ILE A 474 -35.46 -11.79 -12.33
C ILE A 474 -36.91 -12.18 -12.06
N GLY A 475 -37.86 -11.36 -12.50
CA GLY A 475 -39.30 -11.69 -12.44
C GLY A 475 -39.64 -12.97 -13.22
N ALA A 476 -39.13 -13.12 -14.44
CA ALA A 476 -39.36 -14.30 -15.26
C ALA A 476 -38.78 -15.57 -14.62
N LEU A 477 -37.55 -15.48 -14.09
CA LEU A 477 -36.88 -16.60 -13.42
C LEU A 477 -37.61 -16.99 -12.13
N THR A 478 -37.92 -16.03 -11.26
CA THR A 478 -38.62 -16.29 -9.99
C THR A 478 -40.04 -16.82 -10.17
N SER A 479 -40.67 -16.60 -11.33
CA SER A 479 -42.02 -17.14 -11.63
C SER A 479 -42.04 -18.64 -11.95
N THR A 480 -40.87 -19.28 -12.09
CA THR A 480 -40.79 -20.70 -12.49
C THR A 480 -40.90 -21.68 -11.31
N ASP A 481 -40.94 -21.21 -10.06
CA ASP A 481 -40.91 -21.97 -8.78
C ASP A 481 -39.72 -22.96 -8.60
N VAL A 482 -38.94 -23.22 -9.65
CA VAL A 482 -37.85 -24.21 -9.69
C VAL A 482 -36.47 -23.64 -9.37
N ILE A 483 -36.33 -22.31 -9.33
CA ILE A 483 -35.05 -21.63 -9.14
C ILE A 483 -34.78 -21.40 -7.66
N GLN A 484 -33.62 -21.85 -7.19
CA GLN A 484 -33.17 -21.64 -5.81
C GLN A 484 -32.69 -20.19 -5.61
N ILE A 485 -33.56 -19.34 -5.09
CA ILE A 485 -33.29 -17.89 -4.93
C ILE A 485 -32.28 -17.54 -3.83
N ASN A 486 -32.11 -18.41 -2.84
CA ASN A 486 -31.31 -18.17 -1.63
C ASN A 486 -29.95 -18.88 -1.64
N GLU A 487 -29.68 -19.70 -2.65
CA GLU A 487 -28.44 -20.47 -2.73
C GLU A 487 -27.23 -19.52 -2.79
N PRO A 488 -26.17 -19.74 -1.99
CA PRO A 488 -24.97 -18.92 -2.05
C PRO A 488 -23.91 -19.47 -3.03
N ASP A 489 -23.07 -18.54 -3.51
CA ASP A 489 -21.81 -18.85 -4.20
C ASP A 489 -20.69 -19.30 -3.24
N ASN A 490 -19.49 -19.62 -3.76
CA ASN A 490 -18.35 -20.03 -2.94
C ASN A 490 -17.84 -18.95 -1.96
N LYS A 491 -18.25 -17.68 -2.16
CA LYS A 491 -17.94 -16.55 -1.27
C LYS A 491 -19.06 -16.30 -0.24
N GLY A 492 -20.11 -17.11 -0.24
CA GLY A 492 -21.28 -16.94 0.63
C GLY A 492 -22.25 -15.85 0.16
N SER A 493 -22.12 -15.35 -1.08
CA SER A 493 -22.99 -14.33 -1.65
C SER A 493 -24.15 -14.97 -2.39
N SER A 494 -25.38 -14.65 -1.97
CA SER A 494 -26.60 -15.00 -2.71
C SER A 494 -26.88 -14.02 -3.85
N ALA A 495 -27.83 -14.35 -4.72
CA ALA A 495 -28.25 -13.48 -5.83
C ALA A 495 -28.60 -12.03 -5.38
N ILE A 496 -29.36 -11.86 -4.28
CA ILE A 496 -29.67 -10.53 -3.73
C ILE A 496 -28.43 -9.78 -3.24
N THR A 497 -27.45 -10.51 -2.70
CA THR A 497 -26.16 -9.96 -2.26
C THR A 497 -25.38 -9.43 -3.46
N LEU A 498 -25.30 -10.21 -4.55
CA LEU A 498 -24.61 -9.81 -5.78
C LEU A 498 -25.28 -8.62 -6.48
N ALA A 499 -26.61 -8.58 -6.52
CA ALA A 499 -27.37 -7.45 -7.07
C ALA A 499 -27.06 -6.15 -6.32
N TYR A 500 -27.08 -6.20 -4.98
CA TYR A 500 -26.73 -5.05 -4.15
C TYR A 500 -25.26 -4.63 -4.35
N LYS A 501 -24.34 -5.61 -4.34
CA LYS A 501 -22.91 -5.38 -4.53
C LYS A 501 -22.59 -4.68 -5.87
N ASN A 502 -23.32 -5.03 -6.92
CA ASN A 502 -23.14 -4.46 -8.26
C ASN A 502 -24.06 -3.24 -8.55
N TYR A 503 -24.63 -2.63 -7.51
CA TYR A 503 -25.48 -1.43 -7.62
C TYR A 503 -26.72 -1.63 -8.53
N LYS A 504 -27.18 -2.86 -8.72
CA LYS A 504 -28.42 -3.19 -9.44
C LYS A 504 -29.61 -3.00 -8.50
N LEU A 505 -29.89 -1.75 -8.12
CA LEU A 505 -30.88 -1.42 -7.08
C LEU A 505 -32.30 -1.88 -7.43
N ASP A 506 -32.73 -1.78 -8.68
CA ASP A 506 -34.06 -2.23 -9.10
C ASP A 506 -34.20 -3.76 -9.00
N VAL A 507 -33.13 -4.49 -9.34
CA VAL A 507 -33.06 -5.95 -9.18
C VAL A 507 -33.04 -6.32 -7.69
N PHE A 508 -32.25 -5.62 -6.89
CA PHE A 508 -32.22 -5.79 -5.44
C PHE A 508 -33.62 -5.60 -4.82
N GLU A 509 -34.34 -4.54 -5.22
CA GLU A 509 -35.71 -4.30 -4.74
C GLU A 509 -36.67 -5.40 -5.17
N LYS A 510 -36.58 -5.88 -6.42
CA LYS A 510 -37.40 -6.98 -6.93
C LYS A 510 -37.14 -8.27 -6.17
N LEU A 511 -35.87 -8.63 -5.91
CA LEU A 511 -35.49 -9.80 -5.12
C LEU A 511 -35.97 -9.69 -3.68
N LEU A 512 -35.83 -8.51 -3.08
CA LEU A 512 -36.34 -8.23 -1.73
C LEU A 512 -37.86 -8.36 -1.66
N ALA A 513 -38.59 -7.92 -2.70
CA ALA A 513 -40.04 -8.08 -2.78
C ALA A 513 -40.47 -9.54 -2.98
N SER A 514 -39.60 -10.34 -3.59
CA SER A 514 -39.82 -11.77 -3.86
C SER A 514 -39.50 -12.67 -2.66
N GLY A 515 -39.15 -12.08 -1.51
CA GLY A 515 -38.90 -12.82 -0.27
C GLY A 515 -37.52 -13.47 -0.16
N ALA A 516 -36.53 -12.98 -0.91
CA ALA A 516 -35.15 -13.45 -0.77
C ALA A 516 -34.64 -13.27 0.66
N GLU A 517 -33.94 -14.29 1.18
CA GLU A 517 -33.39 -14.28 2.53
C GLU A 517 -32.27 -13.25 2.69
N ILE A 518 -32.29 -12.57 3.83
CA ILE A 518 -31.28 -11.55 4.18
C ILE A 518 -30.09 -12.25 4.81
N SER A 519 -29.01 -12.39 4.03
CA SER A 519 -27.78 -13.03 4.49
C SER A 519 -26.91 -12.07 5.31
N PRO A 520 -26.04 -12.59 6.21
CA PRO A 520 -25.02 -11.78 6.87
C PRO A 520 -24.07 -11.08 5.88
N ALA A 521 -23.82 -11.68 4.71
CA ALA A 521 -22.99 -11.08 3.66
C ALA A 521 -23.62 -9.80 3.08
N LEU A 522 -24.93 -9.81 2.82
CA LEU A 522 -25.67 -8.62 2.39
C LEU A 522 -25.64 -7.52 3.46
N LEU A 523 -25.89 -7.90 4.72
CA LEU A 523 -25.87 -6.95 5.84
C LEU A 523 -24.49 -6.31 6.03
N LYS A 524 -23.41 -7.08 5.86
CA LYS A 524 -22.04 -6.57 5.88
C LYS A 524 -21.79 -5.56 4.75
N GLU A 525 -22.22 -5.86 3.53
CA GLU A 525 -22.07 -4.93 2.39
C GLU A 525 -22.83 -3.61 2.63
N VAL A 526 -24.05 -3.68 3.18
CA VAL A 526 -24.84 -2.48 3.58
C VAL A 526 -24.11 -1.66 4.65
N MET A 527 -23.49 -2.33 5.62
CA MET A 527 -22.69 -1.68 6.67
C MET A 527 -21.44 -1.00 6.10
N ASP A 528 -20.70 -1.68 5.23
CA ASP A 528 -19.46 -1.18 4.63
C ASP A 528 -19.73 0.09 3.80
N ARG A 529 -20.87 0.12 3.08
CA ARG A 529 -21.35 1.30 2.34
C ARG A 529 -21.98 2.40 3.19
N LYS A 530 -22.28 2.09 4.46
CA LYS A 530 -23.06 2.93 5.38
C LYS A 530 -24.43 3.33 4.79
N ASP A 531 -25.06 2.42 4.05
CA ASP A 531 -26.30 2.70 3.32
C ASP A 531 -27.52 2.57 4.22
N LYS A 532 -27.99 3.72 4.69
CA LYS A 532 -29.19 3.82 5.53
C LYS A 532 -30.45 3.38 4.79
N ASP A 533 -30.60 3.74 3.52
CA ASP A 533 -31.86 3.58 2.80
C ASP A 533 -32.08 2.11 2.42
N ALA A 534 -31.03 1.39 2.04
CA ALA A 534 -31.08 -0.06 1.86
C ALA A 534 -31.49 -0.77 3.16
N LEU A 535 -30.89 -0.40 4.30
CA LEU A 535 -31.25 -1.00 5.59
C LEU A 535 -32.71 -0.72 5.98
N VAL A 536 -33.21 0.49 5.72
CA VAL A 536 -34.63 0.83 5.94
C VAL A 536 -35.54 -0.07 5.09
N LYS A 537 -35.22 -0.27 3.80
CA LYS A 537 -35.99 -1.15 2.91
C LYS A 537 -35.98 -2.60 3.39
N ILE A 538 -34.83 -3.12 3.84
CA ILE A 538 -34.69 -4.46 4.41
C ILE A 538 -35.57 -4.63 5.65
N LEU A 539 -35.49 -3.69 6.61
CA LEU A 539 -36.27 -3.73 7.86
C LEU A 539 -37.78 -3.58 7.63
N ALA A 540 -38.19 -2.83 6.61
CA ALA A 540 -39.59 -2.70 6.25
C ALA A 540 -40.21 -4.02 5.79
N LYS A 541 -39.41 -4.90 5.17
CA LYS A 541 -39.83 -6.21 4.68
C LYS A 541 -39.68 -7.31 5.73
N ASN A 542 -38.63 -7.27 6.54
CA ASN A 542 -38.43 -8.21 7.64
C ASN A 542 -38.31 -7.48 8.99
N LYS A 543 -39.46 -7.23 9.61
CA LYS A 543 -39.52 -6.55 10.93
C LYS A 543 -38.91 -7.36 12.07
N GLN A 544 -38.75 -8.68 11.93
CA GLN A 544 -38.13 -9.51 12.97
C GLN A 544 -36.65 -9.14 13.17
N LEU A 545 -36.00 -8.62 12.13
CA LEU A 545 -34.61 -8.13 12.19
C LEU A 545 -34.44 -6.94 13.16
N LEU A 546 -35.51 -6.25 13.57
CA LEU A 546 -35.45 -5.20 14.60
C LEU A 546 -35.08 -5.73 15.99
N LEU A 547 -35.11 -7.05 16.19
CA LEU A 547 -34.66 -7.73 17.40
C LEU A 547 -33.29 -8.43 17.22
N SER A 548 -32.67 -8.32 16.05
CA SER A 548 -31.33 -8.85 15.83
C SER A 548 -30.27 -7.89 16.34
N LYS A 549 -29.40 -8.39 17.24
CA LYS A 549 -28.22 -7.67 17.74
C LYS A 549 -27.30 -7.24 16.60
N GLU A 550 -27.07 -8.12 15.62
CA GLU A 550 -26.17 -7.87 14.49
C GLU A 550 -26.70 -6.73 13.60
N VAL A 551 -28.01 -6.69 13.33
CA VAL A 551 -28.60 -5.62 12.53
C VAL A 551 -28.65 -4.30 13.30
N PHE A 552 -28.82 -4.37 14.62
CA PHE A 552 -28.74 -3.20 15.50
C PHE A 552 -27.33 -2.58 15.50
N GLU A 553 -26.28 -3.42 15.52
CA GLU A 553 -24.88 -2.97 15.38
C GLU A 553 -24.67 -2.16 14.09
N ILE A 554 -25.20 -2.66 12.97
CA ILE A 554 -25.10 -1.97 11.68
C ILE A 554 -25.79 -0.60 11.73
N ALA A 555 -26.98 -0.51 12.32
CA ALA A 555 -27.70 0.76 12.48
C ALA A 555 -26.90 1.78 13.31
N LEU A 556 -26.15 1.31 14.31
CA LEU A 556 -25.24 2.12 15.13
C LEU A 556 -24.02 2.58 14.33
N TYR A 557 -23.41 1.70 13.54
CA TYR A 557 -22.24 2.02 12.70
C TYR A 557 -22.57 3.00 11.56
N ILE A 558 -23.75 2.87 10.95
CA ILE A 558 -24.31 3.85 10.00
C ILE A 558 -24.51 5.22 10.68
N GLY A 559 -24.71 5.25 12.01
CA GLY A 559 -24.93 6.48 12.77
C GLY A 559 -26.34 7.06 12.62
N SER A 560 -27.30 6.28 12.15
CA SER A 560 -28.66 6.73 11.89
C SER A 560 -29.51 6.75 13.17
N THR A 561 -29.67 7.93 13.77
CA THR A 561 -30.51 8.09 14.97
C THR A 561 -31.97 7.65 14.74
N SER A 562 -32.50 7.77 13.52
CA SER A 562 -33.85 7.32 13.19
C SER A 562 -33.98 5.80 13.20
N LEU A 563 -32.95 5.08 12.72
CA LEU A 563 -32.95 3.62 12.75
C LEU A 563 -32.83 3.12 14.19
N VAL A 564 -31.85 3.62 14.96
CA VAL A 564 -31.70 3.25 16.38
C VAL A 564 -33.00 3.47 17.16
N LYS A 565 -33.72 4.56 16.89
CA LYS A 565 -35.06 4.79 17.46
C LYS A 565 -35.99 3.62 17.15
N GLN A 566 -36.08 3.14 15.91
CA GLN A 566 -36.97 2.03 15.55
C GLN A 566 -36.64 0.74 16.32
N PHE A 567 -35.35 0.38 16.44
CA PHE A 567 -34.90 -0.78 17.21
C PHE A 567 -35.34 -0.68 18.68
N LEU A 568 -35.12 0.48 19.32
CA LEU A 568 -35.51 0.67 20.72
C LEU A 568 -37.03 0.67 20.93
N HIS A 569 -37.82 1.17 19.96
CA HIS A 569 -39.30 1.06 20.04
C HIS A 569 -39.78 -0.38 19.83
N ALA A 570 -39.03 -1.20 19.07
CA ALA A 570 -39.33 -2.62 18.89
C ALA A 570 -38.97 -3.48 20.12
N GLY A 571 -38.30 -2.91 21.13
CA GLY A 571 -37.95 -3.58 22.38
C GLY A 571 -36.50 -4.04 22.49
N MET A 572 -35.60 -3.59 21.60
CA MET A 572 -34.16 -3.83 21.74
C MET A 572 -33.63 -3.24 23.06
N ASP A 573 -32.88 -4.02 23.83
CA ASP A 573 -32.23 -3.53 25.05
C ASP A 573 -31.18 -2.47 24.71
N ILE A 574 -31.28 -1.31 25.34
CA ILE A 574 -30.40 -0.17 25.14
C ILE A 574 -28.96 -0.44 25.62
N ASN A 575 -28.79 -1.38 26.55
CA ASN A 575 -27.50 -1.73 27.16
C ASN A 575 -26.95 -3.08 26.66
N ILE A 576 -27.53 -3.64 25.60
CA ILE A 576 -27.02 -4.87 25.01
C ILE A 576 -25.53 -4.69 24.60
N PRO A 577 -24.62 -5.59 24.99
CA PRO A 577 -23.23 -5.53 24.56
C PRO A 577 -23.18 -5.83 23.06
N ILE A 578 -22.69 -4.89 22.27
CA ILE A 578 -22.61 -4.96 20.81
C ILE A 578 -21.28 -5.60 20.39
N THR A 579 -20.17 -4.98 20.77
CA THR A 579 -18.83 -5.41 20.34
C THR A 579 -18.32 -6.60 21.14
N LYS A 580 -17.29 -7.28 20.62
CA LYS A 580 -16.56 -8.34 21.36
C LYS A 580 -15.94 -7.84 22.67
N GLU A 581 -15.68 -6.53 22.76
CA GLU A 581 -15.12 -5.86 23.94
C GLU A 581 -16.19 -5.47 24.96
N GLY A 582 -17.47 -5.80 24.70
CA GLY A 582 -18.60 -5.45 25.56
C GLY A 582 -19.11 -4.01 25.38
N GLY A 583 -18.70 -3.31 24.32
CA GLY A 583 -19.16 -1.94 24.05
C GLY A 583 -20.65 -1.90 23.71
N THR A 584 -21.40 -0.97 24.32
CA THR A 584 -22.83 -0.78 24.09
C THR A 584 -23.13 0.25 23.01
N ALA A 585 -24.41 0.42 22.66
CA ALA A 585 -24.87 1.46 21.75
C ALA A 585 -24.38 2.88 22.15
N LEU A 586 -24.33 3.17 23.45
CA LEU A 586 -23.84 4.46 23.95
C LEU A 586 -22.33 4.61 23.75
N VAL A 587 -21.55 3.55 24.01
CA VAL A 587 -20.09 3.56 23.78
C VAL A 587 -19.78 3.78 22.30
N LEU A 588 -20.46 3.07 21.40
CA LEU A 588 -20.29 3.23 19.95
C LEU A 588 -20.67 4.64 19.48
N ALA A 589 -21.78 5.20 19.97
CA ALA A 589 -22.18 6.57 19.65
C ALA A 589 -21.13 7.61 20.11
N THR A 590 -20.48 7.36 21.26
CA THR A 590 -19.38 8.18 21.77
C THR A 590 -18.12 8.05 20.92
N ASN A 591 -17.68 6.82 20.61
CA ASN A 591 -16.48 6.57 19.80
C ASN A 591 -16.59 7.17 18.39
N THR A 592 -17.78 7.10 17.79
CA THR A 592 -18.04 7.63 16.44
C THR A 592 -18.26 9.16 16.42
N GLY A 593 -18.37 9.80 17.58
CA GLY A 593 -18.64 11.24 17.65
C GLY A 593 -20.09 11.63 17.36
N ASN A 594 -21.05 10.68 17.40
CA ASN A 594 -22.45 10.95 17.08
C ASN A 594 -23.19 11.59 18.27
N ILE A 595 -23.00 12.89 18.42
CA ILE A 595 -23.52 13.67 19.56
C ILE A 595 -25.05 13.59 19.69
N LYS A 596 -25.76 13.59 18.54
CA LYS A 596 -27.23 13.50 18.50
C LYS A 596 -27.71 12.15 19.03
N LEU A 597 -27.06 11.07 18.59
CA LEU A 597 -27.37 9.71 19.03
C LEU A 597 -27.01 9.49 20.49
N ALA A 598 -25.79 9.84 20.91
CA ALA A 598 -25.34 9.72 22.30
C ALA A 598 -26.28 10.49 23.24
N GLY A 599 -26.65 11.73 22.90
CA GLY A 599 -27.60 12.52 23.67
C GLY A 599 -29.01 11.90 23.72
N TYR A 600 -29.46 11.21 22.66
CA TYR A 600 -30.74 10.49 22.67
C TYR A 600 -30.69 9.25 23.57
N LEU A 601 -29.62 8.46 23.50
CA LEU A 601 -29.42 7.26 24.33
C LEU A 601 -29.35 7.61 25.82
N LEU A 602 -28.61 8.67 26.18
CA LEU A 602 -28.53 9.18 27.55
C LEU A 602 -29.90 9.62 28.10
N ARG A 603 -30.76 10.23 27.26
CA ARG A 603 -32.14 10.60 27.65
C ARG A 603 -33.03 9.37 27.84
N LYS A 604 -32.77 8.29 27.12
CA LYS A 604 -33.50 7.01 27.22
C LYS A 604 -33.00 6.10 28.33
N GLY A 605 -31.99 6.52 29.10
CA GLY A 605 -31.50 5.78 30.26
C GLY A 605 -30.44 4.73 29.94
N ALA A 606 -29.68 4.91 28.85
CA ALA A 606 -28.48 4.10 28.60
C ALA A 606 -27.50 4.21 29.78
N ASP A 607 -26.95 3.07 30.20
CA ASP A 607 -26.03 3.00 31.32
C ASP A 607 -24.67 3.59 30.94
N THR A 608 -24.22 4.54 31.76
CA THR A 608 -22.97 5.27 31.60
C THR A 608 -21.79 4.61 32.30
N ARG A 609 -22.03 3.59 33.13
CA ARG A 609 -21.04 2.96 34.01
C ARG A 609 -20.49 1.63 33.49
N ILE A 610 -20.82 1.29 32.25
CA ILE A 610 -20.28 0.12 31.58
C ILE A 610 -18.79 0.37 31.30
N LEU A 611 -17.97 -0.59 31.72
CA LEU A 611 -16.52 -0.54 31.58
C LEU A 611 -16.07 -1.44 30.42
N ASP A 612 -15.08 -1.00 29.65
CA ASP A 612 -14.46 -1.84 28.63
C ASP A 612 -13.55 -2.93 29.23
N ILE A 613 -12.93 -3.74 28.36
CA ILE A 613 -11.98 -4.79 28.76
C ILE A 613 -10.77 -4.24 29.54
N HIS A 614 -10.42 -2.97 29.39
CA HIS A 614 -9.36 -2.25 30.10
C HIS A 614 -9.86 -1.50 31.34
N GLY A 615 -11.15 -1.61 31.69
CA GLY A 615 -11.78 -0.86 32.78
C GLY A 615 -12.05 0.62 32.46
N GLY A 616 -11.92 1.04 31.21
CA GLY A 616 -12.20 2.39 30.76
C GLY A 616 -13.69 2.72 30.88
N THR A 617 -13.99 3.88 31.46
CA THR A 617 -15.34 4.46 31.51
C THR A 617 -15.74 5.11 30.18
N LEU A 618 -17.01 5.49 30.04
CA LEU A 618 -17.49 6.23 28.87
C LEU A 618 -16.70 7.52 28.58
N LEU A 619 -16.14 8.17 29.59
CA LEU A 619 -15.28 9.36 29.40
C LEU A 619 -13.92 9.02 28.77
N HIS A 620 -13.38 7.82 29.01
CA HIS A 620 -12.18 7.36 28.30
C HIS A 620 -12.48 7.15 26.82
N HIS A 621 -13.67 6.64 26.52
CA HIS A 621 -14.10 6.40 25.14
C HIS A 621 -14.23 7.66 24.29
N VAL A 622 -14.48 8.83 24.90
CA VAL A 622 -14.52 10.11 24.19
C VAL A 622 -13.20 10.39 23.44
N TYR A 623 -12.07 9.85 23.90
CA TYR A 623 -10.79 10.10 23.22
C TYR A 623 -10.61 9.31 21.92
N TYR A 624 -11.44 8.29 21.66
CA TYR A 624 -11.46 7.59 20.37
C TYR A 624 -12.18 8.38 19.26
N THR A 625 -13.00 9.39 19.61
CA THR A 625 -13.61 10.28 18.61
C THR A 625 -12.66 11.42 18.20
N LYS A 626 -12.99 12.07 17.08
CA LYS A 626 -12.38 13.32 16.60
C LYS A 626 -12.47 14.42 17.65
N ALA A 627 -11.41 15.24 17.74
CA ALA A 627 -11.26 16.31 18.74
C ALA A 627 -12.46 17.28 18.79
N GLU A 628 -13.00 17.65 17.63
CA GLU A 628 -14.13 18.59 17.47
C GLU A 628 -15.42 18.16 18.19
N HIS A 629 -15.60 16.86 18.47
CA HIS A 629 -16.81 16.35 19.14
C HIS A 629 -16.62 16.08 20.63
N ARG A 630 -15.37 16.09 21.13
CA ARG A 630 -15.04 15.63 22.48
C ARG A 630 -15.65 16.50 23.57
N GLU A 631 -15.57 17.82 23.41
CA GLU A 631 -16.03 18.78 24.41
C GLU A 631 -17.55 18.71 24.63
N GLU A 632 -18.32 18.68 23.53
CA GLU A 632 -19.78 18.61 23.61
C GLU A 632 -20.26 17.25 24.14
N LEU A 633 -19.63 16.14 23.71
CA LEU A 633 -19.95 14.80 24.24
C LEU A 633 -19.67 14.71 25.74
N THR A 634 -18.49 15.16 26.17
CA THR A 634 -18.08 15.16 27.58
C THR A 634 -19.06 15.97 28.42
N SER A 635 -19.44 17.16 27.97
CA SER A 635 -20.40 18.02 28.67
C SER A 635 -21.77 17.34 28.82
N LYS A 636 -22.25 16.62 27.80
CA LYS A 636 -23.52 15.87 27.87
C LYS A 636 -23.44 14.66 28.79
N ILE A 637 -22.32 13.92 28.76
CA ILE A 637 -22.08 12.76 29.61
C ILE A 637 -22.00 13.20 31.08
N LEU A 638 -21.19 14.20 31.39
CA LEU A 638 -21.01 14.72 32.76
C LEU A 638 -22.28 15.36 33.32
N LYS A 639 -23.12 15.98 32.47
CA LYS A 639 -24.43 16.47 32.90
C LYS A 639 -25.35 15.33 33.39
N LYS A 640 -25.19 14.12 32.85
CA LYS A 640 -26.01 12.95 33.19
C LYS A 640 -25.41 12.14 34.34
N ASP A 641 -24.09 11.93 34.34
CA ASP A 641 -23.36 11.19 35.37
C ASP A 641 -22.03 11.90 35.72
N PRO A 642 -22.06 12.89 36.64
CA PRO A 642 -20.85 13.60 37.08
C PRO A 642 -19.82 12.70 37.77
N GLY A 643 -20.25 11.56 38.31
CA GLY A 643 -19.40 10.65 39.08
C GLY A 643 -18.29 9.97 38.27
N LEU A 644 -18.38 10.00 36.93
CA LEU A 644 -17.39 9.39 36.04
C LEU A 644 -16.05 10.13 35.99
N ILE A 645 -16.04 11.42 36.36
CA ILE A 645 -14.94 12.35 36.09
C ILE A 645 -13.56 11.87 36.61
N ASN A 646 -13.56 11.12 37.72
CA ASN A 646 -12.35 10.68 38.42
C ASN A 646 -12.17 9.16 38.46
N ILE A 647 -13.01 8.37 37.78
CA ILE A 647 -12.93 6.91 37.82
C ILE A 647 -11.74 6.45 36.95
N PRO A 648 -10.72 5.79 37.51
CA PRO A 648 -9.61 5.30 36.72
C PRO A 648 -9.95 4.00 35.98
N ASN A 649 -9.23 3.74 34.89
CA ASN A 649 -9.23 2.43 34.24
C ASN A 649 -8.44 1.37 35.05
N LYS A 650 -8.33 0.12 34.57
CA LYS A 650 -7.59 -0.96 35.27
C LYS A 650 -6.11 -0.65 35.51
N VAL A 651 -5.52 0.28 34.77
CA VAL A 651 -4.12 0.71 34.90
C VAL A 651 -4.00 1.92 35.85
N GLY A 652 -5.08 2.33 36.52
CA GLY A 652 -5.09 3.47 37.43
C GLY A 652 -5.16 4.83 36.74
N ARG A 653 -5.39 4.88 35.42
CA ARG A 653 -5.40 6.13 34.65
C ARG A 653 -6.81 6.73 34.62
N PRO A 654 -7.04 7.96 35.11
CA PRO A 654 -8.34 8.65 34.99
C PRO A 654 -8.54 9.29 33.61
N PRO A 655 -9.76 9.74 33.25
CA PRO A 655 -10.01 10.39 31.95
C PRO A 655 -9.11 11.60 31.68
N LEU A 656 -8.78 12.36 32.73
CA LEU A 656 -7.87 13.52 32.64
C LEU A 656 -6.47 13.13 32.12
N TYR A 657 -5.99 11.91 32.41
CA TYR A 657 -4.72 11.40 31.90
C TYR A 657 -4.70 11.44 30.35
N SER A 658 -5.78 10.99 29.71
CA SER A 658 -5.87 10.95 28.25
C SER A 658 -5.83 12.35 27.62
N ALA A 659 -6.47 13.34 28.27
CA ALA A 659 -6.41 14.74 27.82
C ALA A 659 -4.97 15.27 27.82
N VAL A 660 -4.25 15.01 28.91
CA VAL A 660 -2.87 15.48 29.09
C VAL A 660 -1.90 14.74 28.16
N SER A 661 -2.08 13.43 27.99
CA SER A 661 -1.26 12.59 27.10
C SER A 661 -1.41 13.01 25.64
N LEU A 662 -2.65 13.25 25.18
CA LEU A 662 -2.95 13.67 23.81
C LEU A 662 -2.73 15.18 23.56
N LYS A 663 -2.28 15.94 24.57
CA LYS A 663 -2.10 17.40 24.52
C LYS A 663 -3.38 18.17 24.17
N ASP A 664 -4.53 17.61 24.50
CA ASP A 664 -5.85 18.19 24.25
C ASP A 664 -6.19 19.22 25.34
N PHE A 665 -5.69 20.45 25.17
CA PHE A 665 -5.77 21.51 26.18
C PHE A 665 -7.21 21.91 26.53
N ASN A 666 -8.10 21.96 25.53
CA ASN A 666 -9.50 22.31 25.78
C ASN A 666 -10.20 21.23 26.61
N MET A 667 -10.01 19.96 26.26
CA MET A 667 -10.55 18.85 27.04
C MET A 667 -10.00 18.82 28.47
N MET A 668 -8.70 19.10 28.65
CA MET A 668 -8.13 19.20 29.99
C MET A 668 -8.83 20.28 30.83
N ARG A 669 -8.98 21.50 30.29
CA ARG A 669 -9.67 22.61 30.98
C ARG A 669 -11.13 22.26 31.28
N LEU A 670 -11.83 21.64 30.34
CA LEU A 670 -13.21 21.21 30.52
C LEU A 670 -13.34 20.21 31.68
N LEU A 671 -12.47 19.20 31.73
CA LEU A 671 -12.48 18.20 32.80
C LEU A 671 -12.14 18.81 34.17
N LEU A 672 -11.12 19.68 34.23
CA LEU A 672 -10.75 20.41 35.44
C LEU A 672 -11.90 21.29 35.95
N ALA A 673 -12.58 22.01 35.05
CA ALA A 673 -13.75 22.82 35.38
C ALA A 673 -14.92 21.99 35.96
N HIS A 674 -14.98 20.69 35.65
CA HIS A 674 -15.96 19.75 36.20
C HIS A 674 -15.45 18.94 37.41
N GLY A 675 -14.30 19.32 37.99
CA GLY A 675 -13.78 18.73 39.22
C GLY A 675 -12.89 17.49 39.01
N ALA A 676 -12.26 17.35 37.85
CA ALA A 676 -11.22 16.34 37.67
C ALA A 676 -10.02 16.59 38.58
N LYS A 677 -9.52 15.54 39.23
CA LYS A 677 -8.37 15.60 40.11
C LYS A 677 -7.06 15.55 39.32
N ILE A 678 -6.19 16.53 39.51
CA ILE A 678 -4.91 16.67 38.78
C ILE A 678 -3.76 15.86 39.42
N ASP A 679 -3.94 15.39 40.66
CA ASP A 679 -2.94 14.69 41.48
C ASP A 679 -2.82 13.19 41.16
N PHE A 680 -3.33 12.74 40.01
CA PHE A 680 -3.21 11.35 39.58
C PHE A 680 -1.75 10.97 39.31
N GLU A 681 -1.44 9.70 39.53
CA GLU A 681 -0.14 9.08 39.24
C GLU A 681 -0.40 7.78 38.46
N ASP A 682 0.38 7.54 37.39
CA ASP A 682 0.30 6.27 36.65
C ASP A 682 1.11 5.15 37.31
N ALA A 683 1.16 3.98 36.69
CA ALA A 683 1.87 2.81 37.19
C ALA A 683 3.39 3.03 37.41
N ASP A 684 4.00 4.00 36.71
CA ASP A 684 5.41 4.37 36.85
C ASP A 684 5.60 5.52 37.87
N GLY A 685 4.53 5.96 38.53
CA GLY A 685 4.52 7.13 39.42
C GLY A 685 4.60 8.47 38.67
N ASN A 686 4.30 8.50 37.37
CA ASN A 686 4.28 9.74 36.61
C ASN A 686 2.99 10.51 36.92
N ASN A 687 3.14 11.72 37.44
CA ASN A 687 2.01 12.64 37.63
C ASN A 687 1.61 13.38 36.33
N ALA A 688 0.57 14.21 36.39
CA ALA A 688 0.09 14.98 35.24
C ALA A 688 1.19 15.79 34.53
N LEU A 689 2.13 16.40 35.28
CA LEU A 689 3.24 17.14 34.66
C LEU A 689 4.21 16.24 33.91
N HIS A 690 4.57 15.07 34.47
CA HIS A 690 5.44 14.12 33.77
C HIS A 690 4.88 13.80 32.39
N ILE A 691 3.57 13.50 32.32
CA ILE A 691 2.88 13.20 31.07
C ILE A 691 2.81 14.43 30.16
N ALA A 692 2.56 15.63 30.71
CA ALA A 692 2.49 16.88 29.95
C ALA A 692 3.81 17.24 29.27
N PHE A 693 4.96 16.81 29.81
CA PHE A 693 6.27 17.06 29.21
C PHE A 693 6.73 16.01 28.18
N ILE A 694 6.09 14.85 28.08
CA ILE A 694 6.44 13.85 27.06
C ILE A 694 6.11 14.40 25.66
N GLY A 695 7.06 14.31 24.72
CA GLY A 695 6.92 14.78 23.33
C GLY A 695 7.09 16.30 23.19
N THR A 696 6.38 16.91 22.22
CA THR A 696 6.38 18.37 22.06
C THR A 696 5.59 19.02 23.21
N PRO A 697 6.22 19.89 24.04
CA PRO A 697 5.55 20.48 25.18
C PRO A 697 4.51 21.52 24.76
N ASN A 698 3.31 21.45 25.35
CA ASN A 698 2.30 22.50 25.28
C ASN A 698 2.46 23.42 26.50
N ILE A 699 3.06 24.60 26.30
CA ILE A 699 3.39 25.53 27.39
C ILE A 699 2.14 25.96 28.15
N SER A 700 1.05 26.27 27.46
CA SER A 700 -0.21 26.69 28.07
C SER A 700 -0.82 25.58 28.95
N MET A 701 -0.74 24.33 28.51
CA MET A 701 -1.15 23.17 29.31
C MET A 701 -0.32 23.05 30.60
N ILE A 702 1.00 23.17 30.50
CA ILE A 702 1.90 23.05 31.65
C ILE A 702 1.66 24.18 32.66
N GLN A 703 1.47 25.42 32.18
CA GLN A 703 1.15 26.58 33.02
C GLN A 703 -0.17 26.38 33.79
N GLU A 704 -1.20 25.85 33.13
CA GLU A 704 -2.49 25.56 33.77
C GLU A 704 -2.38 24.44 34.81
N ILE A 705 -1.59 23.39 34.54
CA ILE A 705 -1.38 22.32 35.53
C ILE A 705 -0.64 22.86 36.77
N LEU A 706 0.38 23.70 36.57
CA LEU A 706 1.13 24.32 37.66
C LEU A 706 0.32 25.35 38.46
N SER A 707 -0.61 26.05 37.82
CA SER A 707 -1.55 26.96 38.51
C SER A 707 -2.54 26.20 39.39
N CYS A 708 -2.88 24.95 39.02
CA CYS A 708 -3.71 24.06 39.83
C CYS A 708 -2.93 23.45 41.00
N ASP A 709 -1.74 22.89 40.75
CA ASP A 709 -0.86 22.31 41.77
C ASP A 709 0.62 22.40 41.38
N SER A 710 1.33 23.35 41.98
CA SER A 710 2.77 23.57 41.75
C SER A 710 3.65 22.50 42.39
N THR A 711 3.15 21.75 43.38
CA THR A 711 3.93 20.72 44.08
C THR A 711 4.28 19.53 43.17
N LEU A 712 3.47 19.30 42.13
CA LEU A 712 3.70 18.27 41.11
C LEU A 712 5.05 18.41 40.41
N LEU A 713 5.61 19.62 40.34
CA LEU A 713 6.89 19.90 39.69
C LEU A 713 8.08 19.23 40.38
N HIS A 714 7.95 18.92 41.68
CA HIS A 714 9.03 18.38 42.50
C HIS A 714 8.85 16.89 42.83
N LYS A 715 7.65 16.35 42.64
CA LYS A 715 7.36 14.93 42.85
C LYS A 715 8.21 14.07 41.92
N ARG A 716 8.69 12.95 42.45
CA ARG A 716 9.55 12.00 41.73
C ARG A 716 8.74 10.77 41.34
N ASN A 717 8.87 10.36 40.09
CA ASN A 717 8.34 9.08 39.63
C ASN A 717 9.18 7.90 40.18
N GLN A 718 8.82 6.66 39.85
CA GLN A 718 9.54 5.46 40.31
C GLN A 718 11.00 5.40 39.81
N ALA A 719 11.33 6.09 38.72
CA ALA A 719 12.70 6.23 38.25
C ALA A 719 13.50 7.30 39.04
N GLY A 720 12.92 7.93 40.07
CA GLY A 720 13.52 9.00 40.87
C GLY A 720 13.55 10.36 40.16
N ARG A 721 12.91 10.49 39.00
CA ARG A 721 12.96 11.68 38.15
C ARG A 721 11.79 12.59 38.49
N ASN A 722 12.03 13.89 38.53
CA ASN A 722 10.94 14.88 38.47
C ASN A 722 10.45 15.06 37.02
N PRO A 723 9.33 15.78 36.79
CA PRO A 723 8.75 15.94 35.45
C PRO A 723 9.74 16.46 34.41
N PHE A 724 10.57 17.44 34.78
CA PHE A 724 11.54 18.07 33.87
C PHE A 724 12.71 17.13 33.53
N HIS A 725 13.20 16.39 34.52
CA HIS A 725 14.25 15.39 34.34
C HIS A 725 13.74 14.20 33.50
N HIS A 726 12.50 13.76 33.73
CA HIS A 726 11.87 12.70 32.95
C HIS A 726 11.73 13.09 31.47
N ALA A 727 11.23 14.30 31.18
CA ALA A 727 11.08 14.82 29.83
C ALA A 727 12.36 14.74 29.00
N LEU A 728 13.48 15.17 29.59
CA LEU A 728 14.76 15.17 28.90
C LEU A 728 15.33 13.75 28.71
N SER A 729 14.95 12.81 29.57
CA SER A 729 15.45 11.43 29.54
C SER A 729 14.81 10.59 28.44
N GLU A 730 13.50 10.72 28.22
CA GLU A 730 12.73 9.87 27.28
C GLU A 730 12.93 10.23 25.79
N LEU A 731 13.44 11.41 25.44
CA LEU A 731 13.51 11.87 24.03
C LEU A 731 14.85 11.53 23.37
N SER A 732 14.86 10.66 22.35
CA SER A 732 16.11 10.18 21.71
C SER A 732 16.79 11.20 20.79
N HIS A 733 16.05 12.12 20.15
CA HIS A 733 16.62 13.18 19.29
C HIS A 733 15.74 14.45 19.29
N TYR A 734 16.35 15.63 19.49
CA TYR A 734 15.68 16.91 19.26
C TYR A 734 15.80 17.32 17.79
N SER A 735 14.69 17.72 17.18
CA SER A 735 14.77 18.69 16.08
C SER A 735 15.11 20.08 16.63
N LYS A 736 15.76 20.94 15.82
CA LYS A 736 16.07 22.34 16.23
C LYS A 736 14.84 23.12 16.71
N LYS A 737 13.65 22.78 16.21
CA LYS A 737 12.37 23.43 16.56
C LYS A 737 11.87 23.00 17.94
N GLU A 738 12.06 21.73 18.32
CA GLU A 738 11.71 21.23 19.65
C GLU A 738 12.68 21.75 20.70
N GLU A 739 13.96 21.92 20.34
CA GLU A 739 14.98 22.44 21.26
C GLU A 739 14.65 23.89 21.64
N ALA A 740 14.24 24.71 20.68
CA ALA A 740 13.79 26.08 20.93
C ALA A 740 12.58 26.15 21.89
N LYS A 741 11.57 25.29 21.70
CA LYS A 741 10.39 25.24 22.60
C LYS A 741 10.77 24.76 23.99
N PHE A 742 11.66 23.78 24.09
CA PHE A 742 12.15 23.28 25.37
C PHE A 742 13.03 24.31 26.10
N LEU A 743 13.80 25.12 25.36
CA LEU A 743 14.53 26.24 25.91
C LEU A 743 13.60 27.33 26.47
N GLN A 744 12.52 27.67 25.77
CA GLN A 744 11.51 28.60 26.26
C GLN A 744 10.83 28.07 27.54
N LEU A 745 10.54 26.77 27.57
CA LEU A 745 9.99 26.11 28.74
C LEU A 745 10.98 26.10 29.92
N CYS A 746 12.27 25.92 29.66
CA CYS A 746 13.33 25.98 30.66
C CYS A 746 13.41 27.36 31.34
N ASP A 747 13.20 28.48 30.62
CA ASP A 747 13.13 29.81 31.26
C ASP A 747 11.99 29.90 32.27
N TYR A 748 10.84 29.32 31.92
CA TYR A 748 9.68 29.32 32.79
C TYR A 748 9.90 28.42 34.01
N LEU A 749 10.39 27.19 33.84
CA LEU A 749 10.62 26.27 34.97
C LEU A 749 11.72 26.73 35.93
N LEU A 750 12.74 27.43 35.43
CA LEU A 750 13.75 28.06 36.29
C LEU A 750 13.15 29.18 37.16
N LYS A 751 12.14 29.92 36.68
CA LYS A 751 11.40 30.90 37.50
C LYS A 751 10.57 30.20 38.58
N GLU A 752 9.96 29.06 38.27
CA GLU A 752 9.20 28.22 39.20
C GLU A 752 10.10 27.42 40.17
N LYS A 753 11.41 27.67 40.20
CA LYS A 753 12.40 27.04 41.11
C LYS A 753 12.43 25.50 41.07
N VAL A 754 12.27 24.91 39.88
CA VAL A 754 12.39 23.44 39.70
C VAL A 754 13.70 22.89 40.30
N ASP A 755 13.64 21.72 40.93
CA ASP A 755 14.84 21.05 41.45
C ASP A 755 15.64 20.42 40.31
N LEU A 756 16.75 21.06 39.92
CA LEU A 756 17.61 20.62 38.83
C LEU A 756 18.54 19.47 39.22
N ASN A 757 18.70 19.19 40.51
CA ASN A 757 19.71 18.28 41.04
C ASN A 757 19.10 16.94 41.51
N THR A 758 17.84 16.68 41.16
CA THR A 758 17.21 15.37 41.36
C THR A 758 18.00 14.27 40.63
N LYS A 759 18.24 13.17 41.34
CA LYS A 759 18.96 12.01 40.81
C LYS A 759 17.98 10.91 40.45
N ASP A 760 18.14 10.35 39.26
CA ASP A 760 17.41 9.15 38.88
C ASP A 760 17.97 7.90 39.59
N VAL A 761 17.34 6.74 39.40
CA VAL A 761 17.79 5.44 39.95
C VAL A 761 19.21 5.04 39.51
N LYS A 762 19.75 5.64 38.44
CA LYS A 762 21.12 5.44 37.98
C LYS A 762 22.08 6.50 38.55
N GLY A 763 21.58 7.37 39.42
CA GLY A 763 22.32 8.46 40.04
C GLY A 763 22.57 9.65 39.12
N LYS A 764 21.94 9.75 37.93
CA LYS A 764 22.16 10.84 36.97
C LYS A 764 21.27 12.05 37.28
N THR A 765 21.76 13.26 37.05
CA THR A 765 20.97 14.49 37.11
C THR A 765 20.48 14.92 35.72
N VAL A 766 19.59 15.92 35.67
CA VAL A 766 19.13 16.49 34.38
C VAL A 766 20.30 17.04 33.54
N LEU A 767 21.36 17.53 34.19
CA LEU A 767 22.56 18.02 33.51
C LEU A 767 23.36 16.87 32.90
N ASP A 768 23.47 15.74 33.60
CA ASP A 768 24.13 14.52 33.07
C ASP A 768 23.42 14.01 31.82
N VAL A 769 22.08 14.04 31.82
CA VAL A 769 21.27 13.65 30.65
C VAL A 769 21.46 14.64 29.51
N ALA A 770 21.42 15.96 29.76
CA ALA A 770 21.62 17.00 28.74
C ALA A 770 22.99 16.88 28.05
N LEU A 771 24.05 16.64 28.84
CA LEU A 771 25.42 16.45 28.36
C LEU A 771 25.56 15.16 27.56
N SER A 772 24.89 14.07 27.98
CA SER A 772 24.92 12.80 27.25
C SER A 772 24.33 12.89 25.84
N LYS A 773 23.39 13.82 25.63
CA LYS A 773 22.68 14.04 24.36
C LYS A 773 23.25 15.22 23.55
N ASN A 774 24.34 15.85 24.00
CA ASN A 774 25.00 16.96 23.33
C ASN A 774 24.14 18.24 23.15
N HIS A 775 23.18 18.51 24.04
CA HIS A 775 22.35 19.73 23.97
C HIS A 775 23.07 20.92 24.62
N TYR A 776 24.08 21.48 23.94
CA TYR A 776 25.01 22.44 24.53
C TYR A 776 24.35 23.71 25.05
N HIS A 777 23.38 24.29 24.31
CA HIS A 777 22.68 25.50 24.73
C HIS A 777 21.85 25.26 26.00
N LEU A 778 21.19 24.11 26.10
CA LEU A 778 20.46 23.70 27.30
C LEU A 778 21.42 23.47 28.47
N CYS A 779 22.58 22.83 28.26
CA CYS A 779 23.59 22.60 29.31
C CYS A 779 24.06 23.92 29.94
N VAL A 780 24.40 24.93 29.12
CA VAL A 780 24.81 26.26 29.62
C VAL A 780 23.72 26.88 30.49
N LYS A 781 22.46 26.76 30.07
CA LYS A 781 21.32 27.33 30.78
C LYS A 781 21.04 26.63 32.11
N LEU A 782 21.11 25.31 32.12
CA LEU A 782 20.99 24.49 33.34
C LEU A 782 22.10 24.82 34.34
N MET A 783 23.36 24.92 33.89
CA MET A 783 24.49 25.31 34.74
C MET A 783 24.30 26.71 35.34
N LYS A 784 23.85 27.69 34.55
CA LYS A 784 23.49 29.03 35.06
C LYS A 784 22.36 28.98 36.09
N GLY A 785 21.41 28.07 35.91
CA GLY A 785 20.32 27.80 36.85
C GLY A 785 20.73 27.04 38.12
N GLY A 786 22.01 26.65 38.26
CA GLY A 786 22.52 25.92 39.42
C GLY A 786 22.42 24.39 39.33
N ALA A 787 22.18 23.84 38.13
CA ALA A 787 22.28 22.40 37.91
C ALA A 787 23.73 21.92 38.03
N GLN A 788 23.92 20.80 38.71
CA GLN A 788 25.20 20.13 38.93
C GLN A 788 25.14 18.71 38.39
N THR A 789 26.30 18.20 37.99
CA THR A 789 26.47 16.79 37.63
C THR A 789 26.51 15.91 38.86
N SER A 790 26.24 14.62 38.70
CA SER A 790 26.34 13.69 39.82
C SER A 790 27.80 13.40 40.19
N ILE A 791 28.25 13.91 41.33
CA ILE A 791 29.63 13.74 41.83
C ILE A 791 29.72 12.92 43.14
N ALA A 792 28.63 12.33 43.62
CA ALA A 792 28.55 11.73 44.96
C ALA A 792 29.60 10.63 45.21
N SER A 793 29.74 9.68 44.29
CA SER A 793 30.73 8.60 44.40
C SER A 793 32.17 9.12 44.42
N VAL A 794 32.42 10.21 43.69
CA VAL A 794 33.75 10.84 43.58
C VAL A 794 34.06 11.66 44.83
N ALA A 795 33.06 12.34 45.40
CA ALA A 795 33.17 13.07 46.65
C ALA A 795 33.46 12.13 47.82
N GLU A 796 32.71 11.02 47.96
CA GLU A 796 32.96 10.00 49.00
C GLU A 796 34.37 9.40 48.91
N PHE A 797 34.84 9.13 47.69
CA PHE A 797 36.22 8.65 47.48
C PHE A 797 37.27 9.65 47.95
N LEU A 798 37.05 10.95 47.74
CA LEU A 798 37.98 11.99 48.19
C LEU A 798 37.95 12.19 49.71
N GLU A 799 36.79 12.08 50.33
CA GLU A 799 36.65 12.17 51.80
C GLU A 799 37.26 10.96 52.51
N GLY A 800 37.24 9.78 51.90
CA GLY A 800 37.86 8.55 52.41
C GLY A 800 39.34 8.34 52.02
N ALA A 801 39.92 9.22 51.21
CA ALA A 801 41.32 9.11 50.79
C ALA A 801 42.29 9.63 51.87
N THR A 802 43.53 9.14 51.88
CA THR A 802 44.60 9.64 52.76
C THR A 802 45.62 10.46 51.98
N THR A 803 46.33 11.35 52.65
CA THR A 803 47.34 12.23 52.06
C THR A 803 48.46 11.45 51.35
N ASN A 804 48.89 10.34 51.94
CA ASN A 804 49.90 9.43 51.38
C ASN A 804 49.42 8.76 50.09
N SER A 805 48.12 8.51 49.95
CA SER A 805 47.56 7.91 48.72
C SER A 805 47.72 8.82 47.50
N ILE A 806 47.83 10.13 47.70
CA ILE A 806 47.97 11.14 46.64
C ILE A 806 49.45 11.47 46.38
N SER A 807 50.26 11.64 47.44
CA SER A 807 51.67 12.05 47.32
C SER A 807 52.62 10.91 46.92
N GLU A 808 52.45 9.71 47.48
CA GLU A 808 53.36 8.58 47.24
C GLU A 808 52.93 7.74 46.03
N HIS A 809 51.63 7.71 45.72
CA HIS A 809 51.05 6.91 44.64
C HIS A 809 50.12 7.71 43.69
N PRO A 810 50.55 8.87 43.15
CA PRO A 810 49.71 9.77 42.36
C PRO A 810 49.12 9.11 41.11
N LYS A 811 49.89 8.23 40.44
CA LYS A 811 49.43 7.48 39.26
C LYS A 811 48.28 6.54 39.58
N THR A 812 48.33 5.86 40.72
CA THR A 812 47.31 4.91 41.17
C THR A 812 46.04 5.64 41.62
N PHE A 813 46.20 6.74 42.36
CA PHE A 813 45.10 7.62 42.76
C PHE A 813 44.38 8.21 41.55
N LYS A 814 45.12 8.80 40.61
CA LYS A 814 44.59 9.35 39.35
C LYS A 814 43.84 8.29 38.53
N LYS A 815 44.36 7.06 38.46
CA LYS A 815 43.70 5.94 37.76
C LYS A 815 42.41 5.48 38.44
N LYS A 816 42.36 5.43 39.77
CA LYS A 816 41.14 5.10 40.53
C LYS A 816 40.09 6.19 40.36
N LEU A 817 40.47 7.46 40.57
CA LEU A 817 39.60 8.61 40.40
C LEU A 817 39.03 8.69 38.97
N GLY A 818 39.90 8.50 37.96
CA GLY A 818 39.49 8.49 36.55
C GLY A 818 38.55 7.35 36.14
N LYS A 819 38.53 6.23 36.88
CA LYS A 819 37.58 5.12 36.68
C LYS A 819 36.20 5.39 37.27
N MET A 820 36.10 6.31 38.24
CA MET A 820 34.85 6.68 38.90
C MET A 820 34.08 7.79 38.18
N LEU A 821 34.77 8.55 37.31
CA LEU A 821 34.14 9.51 36.40
C LEU A 821 33.33 8.81 35.31
N ASP A 822 32.36 9.52 34.75
CA ASP A 822 31.56 9.01 33.64
C ASP A 822 32.43 8.69 32.40
N LYS A 823 31.99 7.72 31.59
CA LYS A 823 32.68 7.34 30.36
C LYS A 823 32.58 8.43 29.29
N ASN A 824 31.50 9.19 29.27
CA ASN A 824 31.33 10.33 28.36
C ASN A 824 32.30 11.46 28.78
N PRO A 825 33.21 11.90 27.88
CA PRO A 825 34.20 12.93 28.20
C PRO A 825 33.60 14.26 28.67
N LEU A 826 32.45 14.67 28.11
CA LEU A 826 31.77 15.93 28.48
C LEU A 826 31.19 15.87 29.89
N ILE A 827 30.56 14.74 30.26
CA ILE A 827 30.04 14.53 31.61
C ILE A 827 31.20 14.47 32.61
N ALA A 828 32.26 13.72 32.30
CA ALA A 828 33.45 13.64 33.15
C ALA A 828 34.11 15.01 33.37
N MET A 829 34.20 15.84 32.32
CA MET A 829 34.73 17.20 32.43
C MET A 829 33.86 18.08 33.32
N ALA A 830 32.53 17.99 33.21
CA ALA A 830 31.61 18.72 34.06
C ALA A 830 31.67 18.24 35.53
N GLN A 831 31.74 16.93 35.78
CA GLN A 831 31.97 16.33 37.11
C GLN A 831 33.26 16.85 37.76
N LEU A 832 34.35 16.89 37.00
CA LEU A 832 35.63 17.43 37.47
C LEU A 832 35.56 18.92 37.81
N ASN A 833 34.82 19.71 37.01
CA ASN A 833 34.64 21.13 37.29
C ASN A 833 33.74 21.37 38.53
N ASP A 834 32.62 20.66 38.66
CA ASP A 834 31.75 20.76 39.84
C ASP A 834 32.50 20.37 41.11
N LEU A 835 33.29 19.31 41.04
CA LEU A 835 34.15 18.87 42.14
C LEU A 835 35.22 19.91 42.49
N TYR A 836 35.87 20.51 41.50
CA TYR A 836 36.81 21.61 41.69
C TYR A 836 36.17 22.81 42.39
N ILE A 837 34.94 23.18 42.00
CA ILE A 837 34.18 24.27 42.64
C ILE A 837 33.85 23.93 44.10
N GLN A 838 33.37 22.71 44.37
CA GLN A 838 32.97 22.31 45.73
C GLN A 838 34.17 22.21 46.69
N ILE A 839 35.32 21.70 46.24
CA ILE A 839 36.56 21.66 47.02
C ILE A 839 37.06 23.08 47.32
N LYS A 840 37.07 23.97 46.31
CA LYS A 840 37.49 25.37 46.47
C LYS A 840 36.60 26.16 47.44
N LYS A 841 35.31 25.82 47.51
CA LYS A 841 34.35 26.39 48.47
C LYS A 841 34.39 25.71 49.85
N ASN A 842 35.29 24.76 50.08
CA ASN A 842 35.38 23.94 51.29
C ASN A 842 34.12 23.12 51.63
N HIS A 843 33.29 22.82 50.62
CA HIS A 843 32.10 21.97 50.81
C HIS A 843 32.45 20.47 50.80
N ILE A 844 33.48 20.07 50.06
CA ILE A 844 34.07 18.71 50.11
C ILE A 844 35.44 18.83 50.77
N LYS A 845 35.70 18.01 51.79
CA LYS A 845 36.98 18.03 52.51
C LYS A 845 38.02 17.18 51.78
N THR A 846 39.22 17.72 51.59
CA THR A 846 40.37 16.96 51.10
C THR A 846 41.07 16.22 52.25
N PRO A 847 41.80 15.11 51.97
CA PRO A 847 42.53 14.33 52.97
C PRO A 847 43.50 15.18 53.81
N LYS A 848 43.56 14.94 55.13
CA LYS A 848 44.32 15.77 56.09
C LYS A 848 45.47 15.08 56.82
N ASP A 849 45.51 13.76 56.87
CA ASP A 849 46.43 13.06 57.78
C ASP A 849 47.73 12.61 57.09
N PHE A 850 48.84 13.29 57.38
CA PHE A 850 50.18 12.77 57.10
C PHE A 850 50.61 11.90 58.30
N ALA A 851 50.81 10.60 58.08
CA ALA A 851 51.40 9.71 59.07
C ALA A 851 52.77 9.23 58.55
N PRO A 852 53.90 9.72 59.11
CA PRO A 852 55.22 9.27 58.71
C PRO A 852 55.50 7.87 59.25
N GLN A 853 56.08 6.99 58.42
CA GLN A 853 56.68 5.75 58.90
C GLN A 853 58.03 6.07 59.55
N GLY A 854 58.04 6.14 60.89
CA GLY A 854 59.25 6.13 61.71
C GLY A 854 59.80 7.50 62.14
N GLY A 855 59.72 7.78 63.45
CA GLY A 855 60.68 8.61 64.19
C GLY A 855 60.53 10.15 64.15
N LEU A 856 59.94 10.69 65.24
CA LEU A 856 60.12 12.05 65.81
C LEU A 856 59.73 13.29 64.95
N SER A 857 58.57 13.87 65.24
CA SER A 857 58.16 15.20 64.77
C SER A 857 58.55 16.32 65.75
N PHE A 858 59.36 17.29 65.33
CA PHE A 858 59.74 18.47 66.16
C PHE A 858 59.27 19.84 65.63
N PHE A 859 58.42 19.90 64.59
CA PHE A 859 57.83 21.17 64.14
C PHE A 859 56.32 21.04 63.88
N LYS A 860 55.51 21.68 64.74
CA LYS A 860 54.14 22.10 64.41
C LYS A 860 54.25 23.44 63.66
N GLY A 861 54.04 23.42 62.35
CA GLY A 861 54.01 24.63 61.51
C GLY A 861 52.96 24.49 60.42
N LYS A 862 52.06 25.48 60.32
CA LYS A 862 51.04 25.60 59.29
C LYS A 862 51.68 25.66 57.88
N SER A 863 51.84 24.53 57.19
CA SER A 863 52.12 24.54 55.73
C SER A 863 51.77 23.25 54.98
N GLU A 864 51.35 22.16 55.65
CA GLU A 864 51.13 20.86 54.98
C GLU A 864 49.70 20.66 54.45
N ASP A 865 48.67 21.19 55.15
CA ASP A 865 47.25 21.12 54.73
C ASP A 865 46.99 21.82 53.38
N SER A 866 47.68 22.93 53.12
CA SER A 866 47.53 23.68 51.87
C SER A 866 48.11 22.93 50.68
N ARG A 867 49.17 22.12 50.92
CA ARG A 867 49.89 21.40 49.87
C ARG A 867 49.05 20.23 49.34
N SER A 868 48.43 19.45 50.22
CA SER A 868 47.56 18.34 49.85
C SER A 868 46.30 18.81 49.11
N HIS A 869 45.74 19.94 49.54
CA HIS A 869 44.61 20.58 48.89
C HIS A 869 44.96 21.05 47.46
N GLU A 870 46.11 21.70 47.28
CA GLU A 870 46.61 22.11 45.96
C GLU A 870 46.96 20.92 45.05
N LEU A 871 47.52 19.84 45.61
CA LEU A 871 47.79 18.60 44.87
C LEU A 871 46.50 17.96 44.33
N VAL A 872 45.42 17.90 45.12
CA VAL A 872 44.12 17.37 44.64
C VAL A 872 43.58 18.23 43.49
N LEU A 873 43.61 19.56 43.63
CA LEU A 873 43.15 20.48 42.57
C LEU A 873 43.99 20.35 41.29
N SER A 874 45.31 20.13 41.42
CA SER A 874 46.21 19.86 40.29
C SER A 874 45.87 18.53 39.59
N VAL A 875 45.63 17.45 40.34
CA VAL A 875 45.22 16.15 39.77
C VAL A 875 43.87 16.24 39.05
N LEU A 876 42.91 16.99 39.58
CA LEU A 876 41.62 17.25 38.93
C LEU A 876 41.81 18.00 37.60
N LYS A 877 42.70 19.00 37.60
CA LYS A 877 43.03 19.78 36.40
C LYS A 877 43.68 18.91 35.32
N GLU A 878 44.64 18.07 35.69
CA GLU A 878 45.27 17.14 34.74
C GLU A 878 44.29 16.13 34.16
N LEU A 879 43.36 15.61 34.96
CA LEU A 879 42.31 14.71 34.49
C LEU A 879 41.35 15.44 33.55
N TYR A 880 41.01 16.69 33.86
CA TYR A 880 40.15 17.52 33.03
C TYR A 880 40.79 17.77 31.67
N ASP A 881 42.07 18.14 31.65
CA ASP A 881 42.82 18.40 30.42
C ASP A 881 42.99 17.12 29.58
N ALA A 882 43.19 15.96 30.23
CA ALA A 882 43.22 14.67 29.54
C ALA A 882 41.87 14.31 28.89
N LYS A 883 40.74 14.57 29.57
CA LYS A 883 39.40 14.35 29.03
C LYS A 883 39.04 15.34 27.92
N LEU A 884 39.45 16.60 28.07
CA LEU A 884 39.33 17.63 27.04
C LEU A 884 40.10 17.23 25.77
N LYS A 885 41.32 16.71 25.93
CA LYS A 885 42.10 16.19 24.80
C LYS A 885 41.39 15.02 24.12
N LEU A 886 40.93 14.03 24.87
CA LEU A 886 40.17 12.90 24.32
C LEU A 886 38.90 13.33 23.57
N LEU A 887 38.19 14.33 24.08
CA LEU A 887 37.04 14.92 23.41
C LEU A 887 37.45 15.57 22.09
N LEU A 888 38.47 16.43 22.08
CA LEU A 888 38.96 17.09 20.87
C LEU A 888 39.47 16.08 19.83
N ASP A 889 40.21 15.05 20.26
CA ASP A 889 40.73 13.99 19.40
C ASP A 889 39.57 13.18 18.76
N SER A 890 38.45 12.99 19.46
CA SER A 890 37.26 12.29 18.93
C SER A 890 36.56 13.05 17.79
N TYR A 891 36.72 14.37 17.71
CA TYR A 891 36.26 15.20 16.59
C TYR A 891 37.26 15.24 15.42
N GLN A 892 38.45 14.65 15.57
CA GLN A 892 39.55 14.68 14.61
C GLN A 892 39.69 13.38 13.78
N GLY A 893 38.59 12.78 13.33
CA GLY A 893 38.64 11.68 12.36
C GLY A 893 39.33 12.09 11.04
N GLN A 894 40.44 11.43 10.73
CA GLN A 894 41.18 11.28 9.45
C GLN A 894 41.08 12.41 8.40
N SER A 895 42.11 13.27 8.31
CA SER A 895 42.59 13.98 7.10
C SER A 895 43.54 15.12 7.51
N GLU A 896 44.67 15.25 6.79
CA GLU A 896 45.92 15.97 7.12
C GLU A 896 45.89 17.51 7.06
N ASP A 897 44.73 18.17 7.02
CA ASP A 897 44.70 19.63 6.82
C ASP A 897 44.26 20.40 8.08
N PHE A 898 45.24 20.99 8.78
CA PHE A 898 45.13 21.56 10.13
C PHE A 898 44.31 22.88 10.17
N GLU A 899 44.23 23.62 9.07
CA GLU A 899 43.58 24.96 9.04
C GLU A 899 42.12 24.97 8.59
N LYS A 900 41.63 23.95 7.86
CA LYS A 900 40.23 23.88 7.40
C LYS A 900 39.25 23.26 8.42
N LYS A 901 39.74 22.58 9.46
CA LYS A 901 38.91 21.84 10.45
C LYS A 901 38.31 22.68 11.59
N HIS A 902 38.71 23.94 11.77
CA HIS A 902 38.19 24.79 12.87
C HIS A 902 36.74 25.25 12.71
N ARG A 903 36.06 24.93 11.59
CA ARG A 903 34.64 25.24 11.36
C ARG A 903 33.66 24.22 11.98
N VAL A 904 34.12 23.09 12.54
CA VAL A 904 33.23 21.97 12.93
C VAL A 904 32.89 21.90 14.43
N ILE A 905 33.54 22.69 15.29
CA ILE A 905 33.19 22.74 16.73
C ILE A 905 32.10 23.80 16.95
N ASP A 906 30.94 23.38 17.44
CA ASP A 906 29.83 24.25 17.85
C ASP A 906 30.33 25.40 18.76
N GLU A 907 30.04 26.65 18.40
CA GLU A 907 30.39 27.84 19.20
C GLU A 907 29.89 27.72 20.65
N ASN A 908 28.77 27.04 20.87
CA ASN A 908 28.22 26.79 22.21
C ASN A 908 29.07 25.80 23.01
N LEU A 909 29.67 24.79 22.36
CA LEU A 909 30.59 23.86 23.02
C LEU A 909 31.89 24.58 23.42
N LYS A 910 32.42 25.47 22.55
CA LYS A 910 33.56 26.33 22.91
C LYS A 910 33.23 27.22 24.11
N PHE A 911 32.03 27.80 24.13
CA PHE A 911 31.56 28.62 25.24
C PHE A 911 31.43 27.81 26.54
N LEU A 912 30.86 26.60 26.48
CA LEU A 912 30.72 25.71 27.63
C LEU A 912 32.07 25.34 28.23
N ILE A 913 33.06 25.02 27.39
CA ILE A 913 34.43 24.65 27.81
C ILE A 913 35.17 25.87 28.39
N LYS A 914 35.13 27.03 27.72
CA LYS A 914 35.85 28.24 28.16
C LYS A 914 35.35 28.81 29.49
N ASN A 915 34.10 28.53 29.86
CA ASN A 915 33.49 29.09 31.07
C ASN A 915 33.61 28.21 32.32
N GLN A 916 34.27 27.04 32.24
CA GLN A 916 34.52 26.19 33.41
C GLN A 916 35.53 26.85 34.37
N GLU A 917 35.22 26.84 35.67
CA GLU A 917 36.06 27.45 36.72
C GLU A 917 37.46 26.82 36.79
N ILE A 918 37.56 25.51 36.51
CA ILE A 918 38.83 24.76 36.50
C ILE A 918 39.83 25.28 35.45
N LEU A 919 39.39 26.06 34.46
CA LEU A 919 40.22 26.64 33.40
C LEU A 919 40.61 28.11 33.64
N LYS A 920 40.02 28.81 34.61
CA LYS A 920 40.14 30.28 34.75
C LYS A 920 41.41 30.79 35.46
N LYS A 921 42.32 29.93 35.95
CA LYS A 921 43.53 30.36 36.69
C LYS A 921 44.82 30.17 35.85
N LYS A 922 45.60 31.24 35.70
CA LYS A 922 47.05 31.20 35.39
C LYS A 922 47.81 30.93 36.69
N GLU A 923 48.67 29.93 36.71
CA GLU A 923 49.64 29.71 37.80
C GLU A 923 50.58 30.93 37.91
N ARG A 924 50.83 31.42 39.13
CA ARG A 924 52.01 32.25 39.40
C ARG A 924 53.13 31.31 39.85
N PRO A 925 54.29 31.29 39.20
CA PRO A 925 55.43 30.53 39.68
C PRO A 925 55.96 31.18 40.95
N THR A 926 56.07 30.42 42.04
CA THR A 926 56.87 30.81 43.20
C THR A 926 58.35 30.62 42.87
N THR A 927 59.01 31.68 42.40
CA THR A 927 60.47 31.81 42.46
C THR A 927 60.86 32.23 43.88
N GLN A 928 61.47 31.33 44.65
CA GLN A 928 62.26 31.72 45.82
C GLN A 928 63.56 32.35 45.31
N ILE A 929 63.70 33.67 45.49
CA ILE A 929 64.97 34.37 45.41
C ILE A 929 65.56 34.35 46.82
N VAL A 930 66.77 33.81 46.97
CA VAL A 930 67.57 33.93 48.19
C VAL A 930 68.46 35.15 48.03
N GLU A 931 68.17 36.22 48.76
CA GLU A 931 69.15 37.26 49.08
C GLU A 931 69.14 37.46 50.58
N GLY A 932 70.27 37.12 51.21
CA GLY A 932 70.50 37.36 52.63
C GLY A 932 71.08 38.75 52.83
N GLU A 933 70.62 39.44 53.87
CA GLU A 933 71.40 40.49 54.51
C GLU A 933 71.54 40.15 56.00
N HIS A 934 72.78 40.11 56.50
CA HIS A 934 73.04 40.24 57.92
C HIS A 934 73.35 41.71 58.22
N TYR A 935 72.50 42.36 59.02
CA TYR A 935 72.96 43.41 59.93
C TYR A 935 73.25 42.80 61.30
N GLY A 936 74.37 43.20 61.91
CA GLY A 936 74.80 42.77 63.23
C GLY A 936 73.78 43.07 64.35
N ILE A 937 73.78 42.19 65.35
CA ILE A 937 72.87 42.04 66.50
C ILE A 937 72.52 43.36 67.23
N LYS A 938 71.26 43.55 67.67
CA LYS A 938 70.86 43.67 69.11
C LYS A 938 69.37 43.98 69.36
N TRP A 939 68.83 43.19 70.29
CA TRP A 939 67.55 43.19 71.03
C TRP A 939 66.24 43.15 70.25
#